data_AF-A0A9P8A9Y2-F1
#
_entry.id   AF-A0A9P8A9Y2-F1
#
_cell.length_a   1.000
_cell.length_b   1.000
_cell.length_c   1.000
_cell.angle_alpha   90.00
_cell.angle_beta   90.00
_cell.angle_gamma   90.00
#
_symmetry.space_group_name_H-M   'P 1'
#
loop_
_entity.id
_entity.type
_entity.pdbx_description
1 polymer ?
#
loop_
_entity_poly.entity_id
_entity_poly.type
_entity_poly.pdbx_seq_one_letter_code
_entity_poly.pdbx_strand_id
1 'polypeptide(L)'
;MKKSSGLGKFASGRDKKKSSKETATPQTWEEYMEGERYATGDKARRFYEKAGDMYNKACKLNPEDSDCLYNFGRVLYILVDFTHSPCQKLSLLNASIERFRSALNYDPDNADTLFNLAQALQTHAEVIQDHEEEDDEDEEGGHDHSHGDHDHHHHGSPEERAALQLQEAISLFESCYSIQQRELYAAVQESHPADEANGEEKPQSLVDQEKQELANSAGVLIDTLISASQALTSLAFLVETVERSQEYYKDAARKLEIALGVANDKHLWPARVQESSSSGKGKRKEAAAELIVEGDPEDVLPASKPVSVFREAESKSEDVNQTDKICEIHLQYSNLISSQTDRNFQDTGRISEALYEKSLQHLDVVLSHFPRHVEALCDKGDLLGAWAQGLAAFEQGSDAGMAELEQWDASSGSGIPLGTSDVVAAEPTASPGAGSKISKRAAKIWQLFASATRAFLSALEVEPQNTSILEKLGDIHWSRSLLSSSVATKNRSMLLNNASVYYRFAWESCREGSTENVDEEQRLEILLSWAQVLRALPGKEEEVLRVLKQWKRYGGTKEMLVDLLEGNSGDILQEDFVEFALKQVRKLNAMSDIEDLEPLDPTLQNVIDQTSLQWIFVGGKGGVGKTTTSCSLAIQLAKVRPSVLLISTDPAHNLSDAFGQKFSKDATLVDGFTNLSAMEIDPSSSIQEMIDNSDDQGSGISSMMQDLAFAIPGVDEAMGFAEVMKQVKSMEYSVIIFDTAPTGHTLRFLSFPSVLEKALAKVSQLSGRFGPMMQQMSGMMGMQGNPEDMFGKLEGMREIITEVNNQFKDADKTTFVCVCISEFLSLYETERMIQELTSYHIDTHNIVVNQLLFPKKDSNCEQCRVRHAMQKKYLDQIYDLYDDFHITRLPLLTNEIRGVDKLVPFSEMLVNSAYVDEKKAEGIEDTKGDQ
;
A
#
# COMPACT_ATOMS: atom_id res chain seq x y z
N MET A 1 23.85 72.79 5.66
CA MET A 1 22.76 73.35 6.48
C MET A 1 21.78 72.23 6.78
N LYS A 2 21.63 71.89 8.08
CA LYS A 2 20.50 71.27 8.82
C LYS A 2 19.67 70.14 8.16
N LYS A 3 19.39 68.98 8.79
CA LYS A 3 19.76 68.42 10.12
C LYS A 3 19.19 66.99 10.25
N SER A 4 19.98 66.10 10.87
CA SER A 4 19.65 65.09 11.92
C SER A 4 18.67 63.94 11.63
N SER A 5 18.83 62.69 12.11
CA SER A 5 19.69 62.02 13.13
C SER A 5 19.26 60.55 13.18
N GLY A 6 20.01 59.50 13.54
CA GLY A 6 21.36 59.24 14.04
C GLY A 6 21.62 57.72 13.89
N LEU A 7 22.87 57.28 13.62
CA LEU A 7 23.78 56.62 14.59
C LEU A 7 23.12 55.47 15.38
N GLY A 8 23.59 54.23 15.39
CA GLY A 8 24.91 53.69 15.07
C GLY A 8 25.22 52.55 16.04
N LYS A 9 25.43 51.34 15.50
CA LYS A 9 26.23 50.18 15.95
C LYS A 9 26.71 50.14 17.42
N PHE A 10 26.44 49.03 18.13
CA PHE A 10 27.40 47.92 18.39
C PHE A 10 26.82 46.93 19.43
N ALA A 11 26.76 45.65 19.08
CA ALA A 11 27.24 44.51 19.90
C ALA A 11 26.91 43.18 19.17
N SER A 12 27.95 42.52 18.70
CA SER A 12 27.94 41.26 17.97
C SER A 12 27.94 40.06 18.91
N GLY A 13 27.01 39.12 18.70
CA GLY A 13 26.98 37.83 19.41
C GLY A 13 26.14 36.78 18.68
N ARG A 14 26.81 36.03 17.79
CA ARG A 14 26.53 34.67 17.28
C ARG A 14 25.06 34.23 17.12
N ASP A 15 24.63 34.12 15.85
CA ASP A 15 23.65 33.11 15.43
C ASP A 15 24.17 32.33 14.22
N LYS A 16 24.11 31.00 14.34
CA LYS A 16 24.56 30.02 13.34
C LYS A 16 23.63 30.05 12.13
N LYS A 17 24.12 30.51 10.98
CA LYS A 17 23.48 30.27 9.67
C LYS A 17 23.50 28.76 9.38
N LYS A 18 22.34 28.14 9.26
CA LYS A 18 22.15 26.88 8.51
C LYS A 18 22.51 27.15 7.05
N SER A 19 23.54 26.49 6.54
CA SER A 19 23.85 26.46 5.12
C SER A 19 22.81 25.60 4.40
N SER A 20 21.96 26.22 3.59
CA SER A 20 21.31 25.53 2.47
C SER A 20 22.43 25.09 1.53
N LYS A 21 22.65 23.79 1.37
CA LYS A 21 23.36 23.28 0.19
C LYS A 21 22.49 23.62 -1.00
N GLU A 22 22.87 24.63 -1.78
CA GLU A 22 22.43 24.73 -3.17
C GLU A 22 22.92 23.46 -3.87
N THR A 23 21.99 22.62 -4.32
CA THR A 23 22.28 21.54 -5.24
C THR A 23 22.82 22.16 -6.52
N ALA A 24 23.97 21.67 -6.98
CA ALA A 24 24.63 22.17 -8.18
C ALA A 24 23.67 22.06 -9.37
N THR A 25 23.58 23.13 -10.16
CA THR A 25 22.88 23.10 -11.46
C THR A 25 23.61 22.12 -12.38
N PRO A 26 22.93 21.08 -12.90
CA PRO A 26 23.53 20.10 -13.80
C PRO A 26 24.06 20.80 -15.06
N GLN A 27 25.21 20.34 -15.54
CA GLN A 27 25.93 20.97 -16.65
C GLN A 27 25.68 20.26 -17.99
N THR A 28 25.12 19.05 -17.96
CA THR A 28 24.75 18.28 -19.16
C THR A 28 23.29 17.85 -19.13
N TRP A 29 22.76 17.49 -20.31
CA TRP A 29 21.39 17.00 -20.47
C TRP A 29 21.21 15.62 -19.80
N GLU A 30 22.25 14.77 -19.78
CA GLU A 30 22.20 13.50 -19.06
C GLU A 30 22.16 13.68 -17.53
N GLU A 31 22.98 14.58 -16.96
CA GLU A 31 22.96 14.91 -15.52
C GLU A 31 21.62 15.50 -15.07
N TYR A 32 20.92 16.18 -15.98
CA TYR A 32 19.58 16.71 -15.75
C TYR A 32 18.54 15.57 -15.72
N MET A 33 18.60 14.64 -16.67
CA MET A 33 17.70 13.48 -16.75
C MET A 33 17.86 12.52 -15.56
N GLU A 34 19.08 12.29 -15.08
CA GLU A 34 19.33 11.49 -13.87
C GLU A 34 18.78 12.16 -12.60
N GLY A 35 18.80 13.49 -12.54
CA GLY A 35 18.23 14.27 -11.44
C GLY A 35 16.69 14.34 -11.46
N GLU A 36 16.06 14.08 -12.60
CA GLU A 36 14.61 14.22 -12.81
C GLU A 36 13.81 12.91 -12.64
N ARG A 37 14.45 11.75 -12.43
CA ARG A 37 13.75 10.51 -12.05
C ARG A 37 12.88 10.61 -10.77
N TYR A 38 12.93 11.74 -10.06
CA TYR A 38 12.13 12.01 -8.85
C TYR A 38 11.39 13.37 -8.85
N ALA A 39 10.99 13.90 -10.01
CA ALA A 39 10.12 15.07 -10.11
C ALA A 39 8.84 14.76 -10.91
N THR A 40 7.67 15.11 -10.36
CA THR A 40 6.31 14.94 -10.93
C THR A 40 6.25 14.99 -12.47
N GLY A 41 5.79 13.91 -13.11
CA GLY A 41 5.77 13.72 -14.56
C GLY A 41 5.13 14.85 -15.38
N ASP A 42 4.18 15.59 -14.80
CA ASP A 42 3.54 16.75 -15.44
C ASP A 42 4.50 17.87 -15.87
N LYS A 43 5.62 18.03 -15.15
CA LYS A 43 6.63 19.05 -15.52
C LYS A 43 7.45 18.60 -16.72
N ALA A 44 7.90 17.35 -16.72
CA ALA A 44 8.67 16.76 -17.81
C ALA A 44 7.85 16.79 -19.11
N ARG A 45 6.58 16.36 -19.06
CA ARG A 45 5.64 16.43 -20.18
C ARG A 45 5.59 17.81 -20.84
N ARG A 46 5.40 18.88 -20.04
CA ARG A 46 5.34 20.27 -20.56
C ARG A 46 6.63 20.73 -21.23
N PHE A 47 7.78 20.17 -20.87
CA PHE A 47 9.04 20.49 -21.55
C PHE A 47 9.15 19.78 -22.89
N TYR A 48 8.77 18.50 -22.96
CA TYR A 48 8.74 17.77 -24.22
C TYR A 48 7.70 18.34 -25.20
N GLU A 49 6.53 18.77 -24.74
CA GLU A 49 5.54 19.47 -25.58
C GLU A 49 6.14 20.74 -26.20
N LYS A 50 6.86 21.54 -25.40
CA LYS A 50 7.56 22.74 -25.90
C LYS A 50 8.70 22.40 -26.86
N ALA A 51 9.43 21.31 -26.63
CA ALA A 51 10.46 20.85 -27.54
C ALA A 51 9.85 20.43 -28.88
N GLY A 52 8.73 19.70 -28.86
CA GLY A 52 7.96 19.34 -30.06
C GLY A 52 7.52 20.57 -30.86
N ASP A 53 7.02 21.62 -30.19
CA ASP A 53 6.68 22.90 -30.82
C ASP A 53 7.88 23.59 -31.49
N MET A 54 9.06 23.49 -30.87
CA MET A 54 10.31 24.06 -31.41
C MET A 54 10.76 23.28 -32.66
N TYR A 55 10.75 21.94 -32.59
CA TYR A 55 11.09 21.09 -33.72
C TYR A 55 10.10 21.24 -34.88
N ASN A 56 8.80 21.33 -34.61
CA ASN A 56 7.79 21.62 -35.63
C ASN A 56 8.08 22.93 -36.37
N LYS A 57 8.50 23.98 -35.64
CA LYS A 57 8.92 25.25 -36.27
C LYS A 57 10.21 25.10 -37.08
N ALA A 58 11.17 24.32 -36.59
CA ALA A 58 12.43 24.07 -37.28
C ALA A 58 12.21 23.27 -38.58
N CYS A 59 11.44 22.18 -38.55
CA CYS A 59 11.08 21.39 -39.74
C CYS A 59 10.31 22.22 -40.78
N LYS A 60 9.50 23.21 -40.36
CA LYS A 60 8.85 24.14 -41.30
C LYS A 60 9.83 25.06 -42.03
N LEU A 61 10.96 25.38 -41.40
CA LEU A 61 12.01 26.21 -42.00
C LEU A 61 12.97 25.38 -42.87
N ASN A 62 13.27 24.15 -42.45
CA ASN A 62 14.11 23.22 -43.17
C ASN A 62 13.50 21.80 -43.15
N PRO A 63 12.61 21.46 -44.09
CA PRO A 63 11.91 20.18 -44.08
C PRO A 63 12.77 18.98 -44.53
N GLU A 64 13.97 19.23 -45.06
CA GLU A 64 14.90 18.20 -45.55
C GLU A 64 16.00 17.86 -44.50
N ASP A 65 15.93 18.45 -43.31
CA ASP A 65 16.89 18.24 -42.23
C ASP A 65 16.63 16.91 -41.51
N SER A 66 17.41 15.87 -41.85
CA SER A 66 17.27 14.53 -41.27
C SER A 66 17.40 14.53 -39.74
N ASP A 67 18.38 15.25 -39.19
CA ASP A 67 18.61 15.31 -37.74
C ASP A 67 17.45 16.00 -37.02
N CYS A 68 16.91 17.06 -37.62
CA CYS A 68 15.74 17.74 -37.07
C CYS A 68 14.49 16.83 -37.10
N LEU A 69 14.27 16.09 -38.18
CA LEU A 69 13.15 15.15 -38.32
C LEU A 69 13.28 13.99 -37.33
N TYR A 70 14.46 13.40 -37.21
CA TYR A 70 14.76 12.34 -36.25
C TYR A 70 14.50 12.81 -34.80
N ASN A 71 15.08 13.94 -34.40
CA ASN A 71 14.89 14.45 -33.04
C ASN A 71 13.44 14.86 -32.76
N PHE A 72 12.72 15.33 -33.78
CA PHE A 72 11.29 15.61 -33.65
C PHE A 72 10.50 14.32 -33.40
N GLY A 73 10.73 13.28 -34.20
CA GLY A 73 10.12 11.96 -34.00
C GLY A 73 10.41 11.42 -32.60
N ARG A 74 11.67 11.51 -32.14
CA ARG A 74 12.07 11.07 -30.81
C ARG A 74 11.32 11.79 -29.68
N VAL A 75 11.13 13.11 -29.77
CA VAL A 75 10.35 13.86 -28.77
C VAL A 75 8.88 13.43 -28.77
N LEU A 76 8.30 13.22 -29.96
CA LEU A 76 6.92 12.73 -30.07
C LEU A 76 6.76 11.33 -29.49
N TYR A 77 7.73 10.44 -29.72
CA TYR A 77 7.77 9.11 -29.12
C TYR A 77 7.85 9.17 -27.59
N ILE A 78 8.75 9.99 -27.03
CA ILE A 78 8.85 10.16 -25.56
C ILE A 78 7.55 10.71 -24.95
N LEU A 79 6.79 11.53 -25.66
CA LEU A 79 5.50 12.04 -25.18
C LEU A 79 4.42 10.95 -25.02
N VAL A 80 4.59 9.79 -25.66
CA VAL A 80 3.69 8.63 -25.53
C VAL A 80 3.65 8.14 -24.08
N ASP A 81 4.79 8.09 -23.39
CA ASP A 81 4.90 7.65 -21.99
C ASP A 81 4.15 8.56 -21.00
N PHE A 82 3.89 9.82 -21.38
CA PHE A 82 3.16 10.80 -20.57
C PHE A 82 1.67 10.87 -20.92
N THR A 83 1.19 9.98 -21.79
CA THR A 83 -0.15 10.00 -22.35
C THR A 83 -0.88 8.71 -21.97
N HIS A 84 -2.05 8.83 -21.33
CA HIS A 84 -2.84 7.68 -20.92
C HIS A 84 -3.86 7.25 -21.98
N SER A 85 -4.47 8.23 -22.68
CA SER A 85 -5.49 7.95 -23.70
C SER A 85 -4.90 7.19 -24.90
N PRO A 86 -5.46 6.02 -25.26
CA PRO A 86 -4.98 5.21 -26.38
C PRO A 86 -5.00 5.93 -27.71
N CYS A 87 -6.10 6.63 -28.02
CA CYS A 87 -6.22 7.43 -29.24
C CYS A 87 -5.13 8.52 -29.32
N GLN A 88 -4.81 9.16 -28.19
CA GLN A 88 -3.73 10.15 -28.13
C GLN A 88 -2.35 9.50 -28.29
N LYS A 89 -2.12 8.32 -27.68
CA LYS A 89 -0.89 7.53 -27.89
C LYS A 89 -0.72 7.19 -29.38
N LEU A 90 -1.76 6.65 -30.02
CA LEU A 90 -1.75 6.32 -31.45
C LEU A 90 -1.49 7.55 -32.33
N SER A 91 -2.08 8.70 -32.00
CA SER A 91 -1.82 9.96 -32.73
C SER A 91 -0.34 10.39 -32.63
N LEU A 92 0.24 10.35 -31.43
CA LEU A 92 1.66 10.66 -31.20
C LEU A 92 2.59 9.65 -31.90
N LEU A 93 2.27 8.36 -31.82
CA LEU A 93 3.03 7.29 -32.47
C LEU A 93 3.01 7.42 -33.98
N ASN A 94 1.84 7.66 -34.59
CA ASN A 94 1.73 7.92 -36.03
C ASN A 94 2.57 9.12 -36.46
N ALA A 95 2.47 10.22 -35.73
CA ALA A 95 3.28 11.41 -36.01
C ALA A 95 4.78 11.12 -35.86
N SER A 96 5.19 10.36 -34.84
CA SER A 96 6.58 9.94 -34.64
C SER A 96 7.10 9.06 -35.79
N ILE A 97 6.34 8.03 -36.16
CA ILE A 97 6.65 7.10 -37.26
C ILE A 97 6.81 7.85 -38.58
N GLU A 98 5.91 8.80 -38.89
CA GLU A 98 6.00 9.62 -40.10
C GLU A 98 7.32 10.42 -40.13
N ARG A 99 7.73 10.98 -38.98
CA ARG A 99 8.97 11.77 -38.88
C ARG A 99 10.22 10.91 -39.02
N PHE A 100 10.26 9.74 -38.41
CA PHE A 100 11.37 8.81 -38.60
C PHE A 100 11.45 8.29 -40.04
N ARG A 101 10.33 7.92 -40.66
CA ARG A 101 10.29 7.55 -42.09
C ARG A 101 10.78 8.69 -42.98
N SER A 102 10.41 9.93 -42.65
CA SER A 102 10.90 11.12 -43.37
C SER A 102 12.40 11.32 -43.20
N ALA A 103 12.96 11.10 -42.01
CA ALA A 103 14.41 11.17 -41.78
C ALA A 103 15.16 10.09 -42.59
N LEU A 104 14.66 8.85 -42.60
CA LEU A 104 15.26 7.75 -43.38
C LEU A 104 15.24 7.96 -44.90
N ASN A 105 14.34 8.81 -45.43
CA ASN A 105 14.40 9.18 -46.85
C ASN A 105 15.67 9.98 -47.20
N TYR A 106 16.27 10.67 -46.23
CA TYR A 106 17.47 11.48 -46.40
C TYR A 106 18.72 10.78 -45.87
N ASP A 107 18.60 9.99 -44.81
CA ASP A 107 19.69 9.18 -44.23
C ASP A 107 19.24 7.71 -43.99
N PRO A 108 19.21 6.86 -45.04
CA PRO A 108 18.66 5.51 -44.96
C PRO A 108 19.43 4.54 -44.06
N ASP A 109 20.73 4.80 -43.85
CA ASP A 109 21.63 3.92 -43.08
C ASP A 109 21.80 4.43 -41.63
N ASN A 110 20.96 5.36 -41.17
CA ASN A 110 21.01 5.88 -39.81
C ASN A 110 20.51 4.84 -38.78
N ALA A 111 21.43 4.17 -38.10
CA ALA A 111 21.11 3.10 -37.14
C ALA A 111 20.16 3.58 -36.01
N ASP A 112 20.37 4.79 -35.47
CA ASP A 112 19.52 5.33 -34.41
C ASP A 112 18.09 5.56 -34.89
N THR A 113 17.91 6.08 -36.11
CA THR A 113 16.58 6.31 -36.69
C THR A 113 15.89 4.98 -37.01
N LEU A 114 16.62 3.99 -37.51
CA LEU A 114 16.08 2.64 -37.75
C LEU A 114 15.61 1.98 -36.44
N PHE A 115 16.43 2.04 -35.39
CA PHE A 115 16.10 1.51 -34.07
C PHE A 115 14.86 2.19 -33.47
N ASN A 116 14.83 3.52 -33.46
CA ASN A 116 13.70 4.27 -32.86
C ASN A 116 12.41 4.15 -33.68
N LEU A 117 12.49 4.02 -35.02
CA LEU A 117 11.33 3.71 -35.84
C LEU A 117 10.77 2.32 -35.52
N ALA A 118 11.65 1.33 -35.38
CA ALA A 118 11.25 -0.02 -35.01
C ALA A 118 10.59 -0.07 -33.61
N GLN A 119 11.15 0.64 -32.64
CA GLN A 119 10.54 0.84 -31.31
C GLN A 119 9.16 1.50 -31.39
N ALA A 120 9.03 2.59 -32.16
CA ALA A 120 7.74 3.26 -32.35
C ALA A 120 6.69 2.36 -33.02
N LEU A 121 7.08 1.54 -34.00
CA LEU A 121 6.19 0.55 -34.62
C LEU A 121 5.80 -0.57 -33.65
N GLN A 122 6.72 -1.03 -32.82
CA GLN A 122 6.43 -2.03 -31.79
C GLN A 122 5.43 -1.50 -30.76
N THR A 123 5.68 -0.31 -30.20
CA THR A 123 4.73 0.33 -29.26
C THR A 123 3.39 0.63 -29.94
N HIS A 124 3.38 0.98 -31.23
CA HIS A 124 2.13 1.15 -31.97
C HIS A 124 1.36 -0.17 -32.12
N ALA A 125 2.04 -1.28 -32.33
CA ALA A 125 1.41 -2.59 -32.41
C ALA A 125 0.79 -3.02 -31.07
N GLU A 126 1.47 -2.74 -29.95
CA GLU A 126 0.99 -2.98 -28.60
C GLU A 126 -0.28 -2.16 -28.30
N VAL A 127 -0.28 -0.85 -28.57
CA VAL A 127 -1.45 0.01 -28.32
C VAL A 127 -2.65 -0.36 -29.20
N ILE A 128 -2.44 -0.85 -30.44
CA ILE A 128 -3.52 -1.38 -31.29
C ILE A 128 -4.14 -2.64 -30.67
N GLN A 129 -3.33 -3.52 -30.08
CA GLN A 129 -3.82 -4.78 -29.50
C GLN A 129 -4.64 -4.54 -28.24
N ASP A 130 -4.21 -3.59 -27.41
CA ASP A 130 -4.86 -3.29 -26.14
C ASP A 130 -6.19 -2.54 -26.31
N HIS A 131 -6.43 -1.94 -27.49
CA HIS A 131 -7.61 -1.10 -27.74
C HIS A 131 -8.24 -1.39 -29.10
N GLU A 132 -9.41 -2.03 -29.07
CA GLU A 132 -10.33 -2.05 -30.20
C GLU A 132 -10.80 -0.60 -30.47
N GLU A 133 -10.54 -0.09 -31.68
CA GLU A 133 -11.20 1.14 -32.13
C GLU A 133 -12.71 0.88 -32.11
N GLU A 134 -13.43 1.44 -31.13
CA GLU A 134 -14.86 1.70 -31.33
C GLU A 134 -14.92 2.63 -32.54
N ASP A 135 -15.43 2.11 -33.67
CA ASP A 135 -15.74 2.92 -34.83
C ASP A 135 -16.65 4.07 -34.36
N ASP A 136 -16.11 5.29 -34.25
CA ASP A 136 -16.86 6.51 -33.96
C ASP A 136 -17.93 6.69 -35.05
N GLU A 137 -19.15 6.19 -34.83
CA GLU A 137 -20.34 6.46 -35.65
C GLU A 137 -20.89 7.90 -35.46
N ASP A 138 -20.11 8.83 -34.91
CA ASP A 138 -20.54 10.21 -34.60
C ASP A 138 -19.76 11.30 -35.39
N GLU A 139 -19.86 11.29 -36.71
CA GLU A 139 -19.64 12.49 -37.54
C GLU A 139 -20.86 12.84 -38.42
N GLU A 140 -22.01 13.12 -37.80
CA GLU A 140 -23.00 14.07 -38.37
C GLU A 140 -22.85 15.44 -37.70
N GLY A 141 -21.81 16.20 -38.09
CA GLY A 141 -21.56 17.53 -37.52
C GLY A 141 -20.59 18.36 -38.35
N GLY A 142 -21.04 18.80 -39.53
CA GLY A 142 -20.18 19.48 -40.51
C GLY A 142 -19.31 20.61 -39.98
N HIS A 143 -17.99 20.48 -40.17
CA HIS A 143 -17.08 21.60 -40.34
C HIS A 143 -16.10 21.36 -41.50
N ASP A 144 -16.10 22.35 -42.39
CA ASP A 144 -15.32 22.45 -43.61
C ASP A 144 -13.86 22.77 -43.28
N HIS A 145 -12.97 21.78 -43.44
CA HIS A 145 -11.53 22.02 -43.59
C HIS A 145 -10.96 21.19 -44.74
N SER A 146 -10.90 21.80 -45.90
CA SER A 146 -10.04 21.40 -47.00
C SER A 146 -8.56 21.45 -46.59
N HIS A 147 -7.87 20.30 -46.52
CA HIS A 147 -6.46 20.14 -46.93
C HIS A 147 -6.02 18.66 -46.91
N GLY A 148 -5.74 18.12 -48.10
CA GLY A 148 -4.72 17.07 -48.32
C GLY A 148 -5.22 15.63 -48.44
N ASP A 149 -5.28 15.13 -49.67
CA ASP A 149 -5.39 13.70 -49.99
C ASP A 149 -4.28 12.88 -49.30
N HIS A 150 -4.66 11.98 -48.40
CA HIS A 150 -3.94 10.74 -48.14
C HIS A 150 -4.96 9.61 -48.03
N ASP A 151 -5.09 8.85 -49.12
CA ASP A 151 -5.63 7.48 -49.15
C ASP A 151 -4.98 6.67 -48.02
N HIS A 152 -5.78 5.98 -47.20
CA HIS A 152 -5.58 4.55 -46.91
C HIS A 152 -6.78 3.95 -46.16
N HIS A 153 -7.61 3.24 -46.92
CA HIS A 153 -8.45 2.14 -46.43
C HIS A 153 -7.61 1.21 -45.54
N HIS A 154 -7.88 1.18 -44.23
CA HIS A 154 -7.32 0.17 -43.35
C HIS A 154 -8.20 -1.08 -43.44
N HIS A 155 -7.83 -1.99 -44.34
CA HIS A 155 -8.45 -3.31 -44.46
C HIS A 155 -7.67 -4.31 -43.59
N GLY A 156 -8.25 -4.77 -42.48
CA GLY A 156 -7.73 -5.87 -41.66
C GLY A 156 -8.13 -5.77 -40.18
N SER A 157 -8.06 -6.87 -39.43
CA SER A 157 -8.31 -6.85 -37.98
C SER A 157 -7.20 -6.09 -37.21
N PRO A 158 -7.42 -5.63 -35.97
CA PRO A 158 -6.38 -5.04 -35.13
C PRO A 158 -5.12 -5.91 -35.04
N GLU A 159 -5.27 -7.22 -34.91
CA GLU A 159 -4.17 -8.20 -34.86
C GLU A 159 -3.40 -8.26 -36.18
N GLU A 160 -4.10 -8.21 -37.32
CA GLU A 160 -3.45 -8.17 -38.64
C GLU A 160 -2.64 -6.87 -38.82
N ARG A 161 -3.17 -5.73 -38.37
CA ARG A 161 -2.47 -4.44 -38.40
C ARG A 161 -1.23 -4.47 -37.50
N ALA A 162 -1.37 -4.94 -36.27
CA ALA A 162 -0.27 -5.08 -35.32
C ALA A 162 0.82 -6.04 -35.85
N ALA A 163 0.43 -7.17 -36.44
CA ALA A 163 1.37 -8.12 -37.03
C ALA A 163 2.17 -7.53 -38.20
N LEU A 164 1.56 -6.66 -39.03
CA LEU A 164 2.26 -5.95 -40.11
C LEU A 164 3.29 -4.95 -39.55
N GLN A 165 2.94 -4.20 -38.51
CA GLN A 165 3.85 -3.26 -37.86
C GLN A 165 5.04 -3.99 -37.21
N LEU A 166 4.81 -5.11 -36.53
CA LEU A 166 5.87 -5.93 -35.95
C LEU A 166 6.79 -6.53 -37.02
N GLN A 167 6.25 -6.97 -38.17
CA GLN A 167 7.07 -7.45 -39.29
C GLN A 167 8.00 -6.35 -39.84
N GLU A 168 7.50 -5.11 -39.98
CA GLU A 168 8.31 -3.97 -40.37
C GLU A 168 9.38 -3.66 -39.30
N ALA A 169 9.00 -3.61 -38.02
CA ALA A 169 9.92 -3.38 -36.91
C ALA A 169 11.06 -4.40 -36.87
N ILE A 170 10.76 -5.69 -37.04
CA ILE A 170 11.78 -6.76 -37.10
C ILE A 170 12.75 -6.52 -38.27
N SER A 171 12.23 -6.18 -39.46
CA SER A 171 13.08 -5.88 -40.62
C SER A 171 14.00 -4.67 -40.39
N LEU A 172 13.51 -3.66 -39.67
CA LEU A 172 14.29 -2.47 -39.30
C LEU A 172 15.35 -2.81 -38.26
N PHE A 173 15.02 -3.59 -37.23
CA PHE A 173 15.99 -4.07 -36.25
C PHE A 173 17.10 -4.92 -36.89
N GLU A 174 16.79 -5.77 -37.87
CA GLU A 174 17.80 -6.55 -38.60
C GLU A 174 18.74 -5.66 -39.43
N SER A 175 18.19 -4.61 -40.03
CA SER A 175 18.97 -3.62 -40.78
C SER A 175 19.89 -2.83 -39.84
N CYS A 176 19.33 -2.38 -38.71
CA CYS A 176 20.05 -1.69 -37.64
C CYS A 176 21.18 -2.56 -37.07
N TYR A 177 20.88 -3.82 -36.73
CA TYR A 177 21.85 -4.80 -36.25
C TYR A 177 22.99 -5.00 -37.25
N SER A 178 22.69 -5.10 -38.55
CA SER A 178 23.70 -5.28 -39.59
C SER A 178 24.65 -4.09 -39.72
N ILE A 179 24.16 -2.87 -39.49
CA ILE A 179 24.96 -1.63 -39.50
C ILE A 179 25.82 -1.56 -38.24
N GLN A 180 25.20 -1.65 -37.05
CA GLN A 180 25.89 -1.62 -35.76
C GLN A 180 26.95 -2.71 -35.63
N GLN A 181 26.65 -3.92 -36.13
CA GLN A 181 27.62 -5.01 -36.16
C GLN A 181 28.84 -4.63 -37.01
N ARG A 182 28.65 -4.06 -38.20
CA ARG A 182 29.74 -3.64 -39.08
C ARG A 182 30.58 -2.53 -38.45
N GLU A 183 29.94 -1.56 -37.81
CA GLU A 183 30.60 -0.48 -37.08
C GLU A 183 31.43 -1.00 -35.92
N LEU A 184 30.87 -1.92 -35.12
CA LEU A 184 31.59 -2.60 -34.04
C LEU A 184 32.81 -3.36 -34.59
N TYR A 185 32.66 -4.11 -35.68
CA TYR A 185 33.79 -4.80 -36.32
C TYR A 185 34.88 -3.83 -36.81
N ALA A 186 34.50 -2.68 -37.36
CA ALA A 186 35.45 -1.67 -37.80
C ALA A 186 36.20 -1.05 -36.61
N ALA A 187 35.48 -0.65 -35.55
CA ALA A 187 36.04 -0.11 -34.32
C ALA A 187 37.03 -1.09 -33.66
N VAL A 188 36.67 -2.39 -33.65
CA VAL A 188 37.56 -3.45 -33.15
C VAL A 188 38.85 -3.52 -33.96
N GLN A 189 38.78 -3.46 -35.29
CA GLN A 189 39.98 -3.49 -36.15
C GLN A 189 40.88 -2.27 -35.94
N GLU A 190 40.29 -1.10 -35.72
CA GLU A 190 41.01 0.16 -35.47
C GLU A 190 41.64 0.22 -34.07
N SER A 191 41.06 -0.49 -33.09
CA SER A 191 41.54 -0.56 -31.70
C SER A 191 42.83 -1.38 -31.50
N HIS A 192 43.30 -2.10 -32.52
CA HIS A 192 44.56 -2.84 -32.44
C HIS A 192 45.76 -1.91 -32.15
N PRO A 193 46.76 -2.35 -31.37
CA PRO A 193 47.90 -1.52 -31.03
C PRO A 193 48.63 -1.09 -32.31
N ALA A 194 49.00 0.20 -32.36
CA ALA A 194 49.75 0.79 -33.45
C ALA A 194 50.95 -0.10 -33.82
N ASP A 195 51.16 -0.27 -35.14
CA ASP A 195 52.27 -0.95 -35.79
C ASP A 195 53.49 -1.21 -34.87
N GLU A 196 53.84 -2.49 -34.68
CA GLU A 196 55.14 -2.95 -34.17
C GLU A 196 56.35 -2.38 -34.94
N ALA A 197 56.12 -1.59 -36.00
CA ALA A 197 57.14 -0.94 -36.81
C ALA A 197 57.84 0.25 -36.12
N ASN A 198 57.23 0.92 -35.13
CA ASN A 198 57.81 2.15 -34.52
C ASN A 198 58.02 2.11 -32.99
N GLY A 199 57.55 1.08 -32.27
CA GLY A 199 57.91 0.86 -30.86
C GLY A 199 57.45 1.92 -29.85
N GLU A 200 56.45 2.75 -30.17
CA GLU A 200 55.81 3.66 -29.22
C GLU A 200 54.52 3.03 -28.67
N GLU A 201 54.46 2.80 -27.36
CA GLU A 201 53.24 2.30 -26.69
C GLU A 201 52.15 3.38 -26.66
N LYS A 202 50.91 2.98 -26.95
CA LYS A 202 49.73 3.86 -26.93
C LYS A 202 49.47 4.37 -25.50
N PRO A 203 49.21 5.67 -25.28
CA PRO A 203 48.87 6.21 -23.97
C PRO A 203 47.68 5.47 -23.33
N GLN A 204 47.80 5.09 -22.05
CA GLN A 204 46.77 4.34 -21.32
C GLN A 204 45.40 5.02 -21.37
N SER A 205 45.34 6.36 -21.33
CA SER A 205 44.08 7.12 -21.43
C SER A 205 43.34 6.94 -22.75
N LEU A 206 44.07 6.76 -23.86
CA LEU A 206 43.47 6.51 -25.18
C LEU A 206 42.99 5.06 -25.27
N VAL A 207 43.75 4.12 -24.70
CA VAL A 207 43.37 2.71 -24.60
C VAL A 207 42.10 2.53 -23.77
N ASP A 208 41.94 3.29 -22.69
CA ASP A 208 40.74 3.24 -21.84
C ASP A 208 39.54 3.92 -22.54
N GLN A 209 39.76 5.00 -23.30
CA GLN A 209 38.70 5.63 -24.11
C GLN A 209 38.17 4.69 -25.20
N GLU A 210 39.06 4.01 -25.94
CA GLU A 210 38.66 3.07 -27.00
C GLU A 210 37.90 1.87 -26.45
N LYS A 211 38.26 1.39 -25.27
CA LYS A 211 37.48 0.35 -24.56
C LYS A 211 36.08 0.81 -24.24
N GLN A 212 35.94 2.05 -23.74
CA GLN A 212 34.64 2.59 -23.41
C GLN A 212 33.76 2.72 -24.67
N GLU A 213 34.32 3.20 -25.78
CA GLU A 213 33.61 3.32 -27.06
C GLU A 213 33.18 1.95 -27.62
N LEU A 214 34.05 0.93 -27.49
CA LEU A 214 33.74 -0.45 -27.85
C LEU A 214 32.65 -1.06 -26.96
N ALA A 215 32.72 -0.83 -25.65
CA ALA A 215 31.72 -1.30 -24.70
C ALA A 215 30.36 -0.64 -24.95
N ASN A 216 30.33 0.66 -25.24
CA ASN A 216 29.12 1.38 -25.61
C ASN A 216 28.52 0.83 -26.92
N SER A 217 29.35 0.61 -27.94
CA SER A 217 28.91 0.03 -29.22
C SER A 217 28.36 -1.39 -29.06
N ALA A 218 28.99 -2.20 -28.19
CA ALA A 218 28.50 -3.54 -27.87
C ALA A 218 27.16 -3.48 -27.11
N GLY A 219 27.00 -2.54 -26.18
CA GLY A 219 25.74 -2.31 -25.46
C GLY A 219 24.59 -1.94 -26.40
N VAL A 220 24.81 -1.00 -27.32
CA VAL A 220 23.80 -0.61 -28.32
C VAL A 220 23.41 -1.78 -29.23
N LEU A 221 24.37 -2.64 -29.61
CA LEU A 221 24.08 -3.86 -30.37
C LEU A 221 23.22 -4.87 -29.57
N ILE A 222 23.51 -5.04 -28.27
CA ILE A 222 22.73 -5.88 -27.36
C ILE A 222 21.28 -5.36 -27.28
N ASP A 223 21.09 -4.05 -27.16
CA ASP A 223 19.77 -3.43 -27.07
C ASP A 223 18.94 -3.72 -28.32
N THR A 224 19.53 -3.57 -29.50
CA THR A 224 18.89 -3.96 -30.78
C THR A 224 18.48 -5.43 -30.81
N LEU A 225 19.32 -6.34 -30.31
CA LEU A 225 19.01 -7.77 -30.27
C LEU A 225 17.89 -8.10 -29.28
N ILE A 226 17.88 -7.44 -28.13
CA ILE A 226 16.81 -7.56 -27.13
C ILE A 226 15.48 -7.08 -27.71
N SER A 227 15.45 -5.88 -28.30
CA SER A 227 14.25 -5.32 -28.92
C SER A 227 13.73 -6.16 -30.08
N ALA A 228 14.63 -6.66 -30.94
CA ALA A 228 14.26 -7.60 -32.00
C ALA A 228 13.62 -8.87 -31.44
N SER A 229 14.16 -9.40 -30.34
CA SER A 229 13.61 -10.58 -29.65
C SER A 229 12.22 -10.32 -29.10
N GLN A 230 11.98 -9.14 -28.51
CA GLN A 230 10.66 -8.72 -28.03
C GLN A 230 9.65 -8.66 -29.19
N ALA A 231 9.98 -7.96 -30.27
CA ALA A 231 9.10 -7.86 -31.44
C ALA A 231 8.78 -9.23 -32.06
N LEU A 232 9.78 -10.14 -32.13
CA LEU A 232 9.59 -11.52 -32.57
C LEU A 232 8.68 -12.31 -31.62
N THR A 233 8.80 -12.10 -30.31
CA THR A 233 7.96 -12.74 -29.28
C THR A 233 6.50 -12.30 -29.43
N SER A 234 6.24 -10.99 -29.53
CA SER A 234 4.90 -10.45 -29.74
C SER A 234 4.30 -10.94 -31.07
N LEU A 235 5.09 -10.95 -32.15
CA LEU A 235 4.63 -11.48 -33.45
C LEU A 235 4.33 -12.99 -33.39
N ALA A 236 5.13 -13.77 -32.66
CA ALA A 236 4.90 -15.19 -32.47
C ALA A 236 3.56 -15.47 -31.78
N PHE A 237 3.13 -14.59 -30.87
CA PHE A 237 1.86 -14.71 -30.18
C PHE A 237 0.65 -14.40 -31.08
N LEU A 238 0.78 -13.42 -31.97
CA LEU A 238 -0.31 -13.01 -32.89
C LEU A 238 -0.57 -13.98 -34.04
N VAL A 239 0.45 -14.71 -34.48
CA VAL A 239 0.34 -15.51 -35.69
C VAL A 239 -0.53 -16.75 -35.47
N GLU A 240 -1.48 -17.00 -36.38
CA GLU A 240 -2.43 -18.10 -36.26
C GLU A 240 -1.75 -19.49 -36.31
N THR A 241 -0.72 -19.66 -37.14
CA THR A 241 -0.12 -20.98 -37.36
C THR A 241 0.95 -21.31 -36.33
N VAL A 242 0.79 -22.46 -35.68
CA VAL A 242 1.71 -22.97 -34.66
C VAL A 242 3.13 -23.09 -35.20
N GLU A 243 3.30 -23.57 -36.44
CA GLU A 243 4.62 -23.74 -37.05
C GLU A 243 5.38 -22.41 -37.15
N ARG A 244 4.70 -21.36 -37.62
CA ARG A 244 5.30 -20.04 -37.82
C ARG A 244 5.54 -19.33 -36.49
N SER A 245 4.63 -19.48 -35.53
CA SER A 245 4.83 -19.04 -34.14
C SER A 245 6.09 -19.66 -33.54
N GLN A 246 6.30 -20.96 -33.68
CA GLN A 246 7.51 -21.64 -33.19
C GLN A 246 8.79 -21.21 -33.91
N GLU A 247 8.73 -20.87 -35.20
CA GLU A 247 9.87 -20.30 -35.92
C GLU A 247 10.27 -18.94 -35.36
N TYR A 248 9.30 -18.06 -35.07
CA TYR A 248 9.57 -16.75 -34.46
C TYR A 248 10.13 -16.87 -33.04
N TYR A 249 9.59 -17.77 -32.20
CA TYR A 249 10.17 -18.04 -30.88
C TYR A 249 11.61 -18.54 -30.96
N LYS A 250 11.94 -19.40 -31.93
CA LYS A 250 13.32 -19.85 -32.16
C LYS A 250 14.22 -18.72 -32.62
N ASP A 251 13.73 -17.82 -33.47
CA ASP A 251 14.50 -16.66 -33.91
C ASP A 251 14.76 -15.68 -32.75
N ALA A 252 13.74 -15.38 -31.95
CA ALA A 252 13.86 -14.57 -30.73
C ALA A 252 14.90 -15.14 -29.77
N ALA A 253 14.89 -16.46 -29.54
CA ALA A 253 15.88 -17.15 -28.71
C ALA A 253 17.31 -17.03 -29.27
N ARG A 254 17.47 -17.12 -30.60
CA ARG A 254 18.77 -16.93 -31.28
C ARG A 254 19.29 -15.51 -31.10
N LYS A 255 18.43 -14.49 -31.15
CA LYS A 255 18.83 -13.08 -30.91
C LYS A 255 19.38 -12.90 -29.50
N LEU A 256 18.70 -13.44 -28.49
CA LEU A 256 19.16 -13.39 -27.10
C LEU A 256 20.44 -14.23 -26.88
N GLU A 257 20.63 -15.33 -27.62
CA GLU A 257 21.85 -16.15 -27.57
C GLU A 257 23.06 -15.36 -28.10
N ILE A 258 22.86 -14.62 -29.18
CA ILE A 258 23.88 -13.70 -29.72
C ILE A 258 24.14 -12.57 -28.73
N ALA A 259 23.09 -11.94 -28.17
CA ALA A 259 23.23 -10.87 -27.19
C ALA A 259 24.02 -11.34 -25.96
N LEU A 260 23.69 -12.52 -25.43
CA LEU A 260 24.43 -13.14 -24.33
C LEU A 260 25.87 -13.45 -24.74
N GLY A 261 26.11 -13.90 -25.97
CA GLY A 261 27.45 -14.12 -26.50
C GLY A 261 28.29 -12.84 -26.61
N VAL A 262 27.66 -11.69 -26.88
CA VAL A 262 28.30 -10.37 -26.89
C VAL A 262 28.54 -9.87 -25.47
N ALA A 263 27.62 -10.14 -24.53
CA ALA A 263 27.70 -9.70 -23.14
C ALA A 263 28.62 -10.55 -22.24
N ASN A 264 28.77 -11.85 -22.53
CA ASN A 264 29.35 -12.83 -21.60
C ASN A 264 30.83 -13.14 -21.90
N ASP A 265 31.74 -12.46 -21.20
CA ASP A 265 33.13 -12.88 -20.98
C ASP A 265 33.15 -14.20 -20.20
N LYS A 266 33.80 -15.24 -20.73
CA LYS A 266 33.93 -16.56 -20.10
C LYS A 266 34.64 -16.55 -18.73
N HIS A 267 35.12 -15.41 -18.25
CA HIS A 267 35.75 -15.28 -16.93
C HIS A 267 35.00 -14.45 -15.88
N LEU A 268 33.82 -13.86 -16.18
CA LEU A 268 33.03 -13.11 -15.19
C LEU A 268 31.82 -13.87 -14.59
N TRP A 269 31.49 -15.07 -15.08
CA TRP A 269 30.64 -16.02 -14.35
C TRP A 269 31.04 -17.47 -14.62
N PRO A 270 31.75 -18.17 -13.71
CA PRO A 270 31.93 -19.60 -13.87
C PRO A 270 30.57 -20.26 -13.71
N ALA A 271 30.13 -21.02 -14.73
CA ALA A 271 29.14 -22.08 -14.53
C ALA A 271 29.53 -22.84 -13.26
N ARG A 272 28.68 -22.76 -12.23
CA ARG A 272 28.98 -23.23 -10.89
C ARG A 272 29.40 -24.70 -10.97
N VAL A 273 30.70 -24.95 -10.82
CA VAL A 273 31.25 -26.29 -10.62
C VAL A 273 30.67 -26.79 -9.30
N GLN A 274 29.79 -27.79 -9.38
CA GLN A 274 29.47 -28.62 -8.24
C GLN A 274 30.73 -29.40 -7.83
N GLU A 275 31.54 -28.84 -6.94
CA GLU A 275 32.32 -29.68 -6.04
C GLU A 275 31.40 -30.14 -4.91
N SER A 276 30.69 -31.23 -5.15
CA SER A 276 30.15 -32.03 -4.05
C SER A 276 31.18 -33.08 -3.65
N SER A 277 31.73 -32.89 -2.45
CA SER A 277 32.34 -33.97 -1.70
C SER A 277 31.28 -35.04 -1.42
N SER A 278 31.38 -36.21 -2.04
CA SER A 278 31.38 -37.52 -1.36
C SER A 278 31.02 -38.67 -2.30
N SER A 279 31.77 -39.75 -2.11
CA SER A 279 31.69 -41.09 -2.68
C SER A 279 30.29 -41.61 -3.07
N GLY A 280 30.17 -42.10 -4.32
CA GLY A 280 29.08 -42.99 -4.71
C GLY A 280 29.22 -43.50 -6.14
N LYS A 281 29.79 -44.69 -6.33
CA LYS A 281 29.83 -45.38 -7.63
C LYS A 281 28.40 -45.68 -8.10
N GLY A 282 27.97 -45.06 -9.19
CA GLY A 282 26.74 -45.41 -9.90
C GLY A 282 26.66 -44.72 -11.24
N LYS A 283 26.87 -45.47 -12.33
CA LYS A 283 26.70 -44.99 -13.71
C LYS A 283 25.29 -44.41 -13.91
N ARG A 284 25.18 -43.10 -14.06
CA ARG A 284 24.07 -42.46 -14.78
C ARG A 284 24.66 -41.73 -15.98
N LYS A 285 24.14 -42.05 -17.15
CA LYS A 285 24.45 -41.38 -18.42
C LYS A 285 24.16 -39.89 -18.25
N GLU A 286 25.13 -39.08 -18.67
CA GLU A 286 25.01 -37.65 -18.86
C GLU A 286 23.82 -37.37 -19.79
N ALA A 287 22.84 -36.62 -19.28
CA ALA A 287 21.91 -35.88 -20.11
C ALA A 287 22.43 -34.45 -20.11
N ALA A 288 23.22 -34.12 -21.13
CA ALA A 288 23.36 -32.74 -21.55
C ALA A 288 21.95 -32.22 -21.87
N ALA A 289 21.64 -31.01 -21.42
CA ALA A 289 20.44 -30.32 -21.83
C ALA A 289 20.44 -30.20 -23.35
N GLU A 290 19.61 -31.01 -24.01
CA GLU A 290 19.17 -30.77 -25.38
C GLU A 290 18.44 -29.42 -25.37
N LEU A 291 19.18 -28.37 -25.73
CA LEU A 291 18.62 -27.15 -26.31
C LEU A 291 17.63 -27.58 -27.39
N ILE A 292 16.39 -27.08 -27.33
CA ILE A 292 15.38 -27.30 -28.37
C ILE A 292 15.81 -26.47 -29.59
N VAL A 293 16.78 -27.01 -30.33
CA VAL A 293 17.02 -26.76 -31.75
C VAL A 293 17.41 -28.12 -32.32
N GLU A 294 16.43 -28.91 -32.78
CA GLU A 294 16.74 -29.91 -33.80
C GLU A 294 17.10 -29.15 -35.08
N GLY A 295 18.39 -28.85 -35.23
CA GLY A 295 19.00 -28.15 -36.35
C GLY A 295 20.51 -28.24 -36.22
N ASP A 296 21.19 -28.58 -37.31
CA ASP A 296 22.64 -28.86 -37.33
C ASP A 296 23.44 -27.70 -36.72
N PRO A 297 24.36 -27.94 -35.76
CA PRO A 297 25.22 -26.91 -35.15
C PRO A 297 26.20 -26.23 -36.12
N GLU A 298 26.18 -26.58 -37.41
CA GLU A 298 27.10 -26.06 -38.44
C GLU A 298 26.56 -24.82 -39.18
N ASP A 299 25.30 -24.42 -39.00
CA ASP A 299 24.73 -23.19 -39.61
C ASP A 299 24.77 -21.95 -38.69
N VAL A 300 25.48 -22.04 -37.55
CA VAL A 300 25.86 -20.86 -36.77
C VAL A 300 26.88 -20.08 -37.60
N LEU A 301 26.43 -18.97 -38.22
CA LEU A 301 27.30 -17.97 -38.83
C LEU A 301 28.54 -17.78 -37.94
N PRO A 302 29.77 -17.86 -38.49
CA PRO A 302 30.95 -18.07 -37.69
C PRO A 302 31.19 -16.87 -36.76
N ALA A 303 30.77 -17.00 -35.50
CA ALA A 303 31.11 -16.13 -34.37
C ALA A 303 32.60 -16.23 -33.98
N SER A 304 33.47 -16.68 -34.89
CA SER A 304 34.80 -17.20 -34.57
C SER A 304 35.96 -16.27 -34.92
N LYS A 305 35.73 -14.96 -35.15
CA LYS A 305 36.85 -14.01 -35.35
C LYS A 305 36.84 -12.66 -34.59
N PRO A 306 35.74 -12.01 -34.17
CA PRO A 306 35.89 -10.70 -33.48
C PRO A 306 36.38 -10.81 -32.04
N VAL A 307 36.12 -11.94 -31.37
CA VAL A 307 36.29 -12.12 -29.92
C VAL A 307 37.76 -12.11 -29.49
N SER A 308 38.76 -12.13 -30.40
CA SER A 308 40.17 -12.14 -29.98
C SER A 308 40.75 -10.77 -29.63
N VAL A 309 40.16 -9.68 -30.13
CA VAL A 309 40.70 -8.32 -29.97
C VAL A 309 40.18 -7.66 -28.69
N PHE A 310 38.94 -7.98 -28.29
CA PHE A 310 38.36 -7.60 -26.99
C PHE A 310 39.14 -8.16 -25.77
N ARG A 311 39.88 -9.25 -25.95
CA ARG A 311 40.54 -10.03 -24.86
C ARG A 311 41.65 -9.30 -24.10
N GLU A 312 42.34 -8.33 -24.70
CA GLU A 312 43.46 -7.63 -24.05
C GLU A 312 43.02 -6.36 -23.32
N ALA A 313 41.80 -5.89 -23.61
CA ALA A 313 41.34 -4.58 -23.20
C ALA A 313 40.57 -4.62 -21.85
N GLU A 314 39.71 -5.62 -21.63
CA GLU A 314 38.74 -5.63 -20.53
C GLU A 314 39.27 -6.07 -19.14
N SER A 315 40.48 -6.63 -19.03
CA SER A 315 41.01 -7.13 -17.73
C SER A 315 41.28 -6.04 -16.66
N LYS A 316 40.80 -4.81 -16.84
CA LYS A 316 41.11 -3.64 -16.00
C LYS A 316 39.94 -2.69 -15.68
N SER A 317 38.70 -2.90 -16.17
CA SER A 317 37.56 -2.02 -15.83
C SER A 317 36.53 -2.74 -14.94
N GLU A 318 36.34 -2.25 -13.72
CA GLU A 318 35.30 -2.70 -12.76
C GLU A 318 33.91 -2.10 -13.09
N ASP A 319 33.49 -2.09 -14.36
CA ASP A 319 32.29 -1.34 -14.76
C ASP A 319 30.98 -2.14 -14.70
N VAL A 320 30.00 -1.49 -14.06
CA VAL A 320 28.64 -1.94 -13.69
C VAL A 320 27.77 -2.29 -14.91
N ASN A 321 28.11 -1.80 -16.11
CA ASN A 321 27.24 -1.80 -17.30
C ASN A 321 27.00 -3.19 -17.93
N GLN A 322 27.98 -4.11 -17.88
CA GLN A 322 27.79 -5.46 -18.47
C GLN A 322 26.87 -6.35 -17.65
N THR A 323 26.85 -6.18 -16.33
CA THR A 323 26.03 -7.02 -15.45
C THR A 323 24.55 -6.68 -15.61
N ASP A 324 24.23 -5.39 -15.77
CA ASP A 324 22.87 -4.91 -16.04
C ASP A 324 22.34 -5.47 -17.37
N LYS A 325 23.18 -5.50 -18.42
CA LYS A 325 22.80 -6.10 -19.71
C LYS A 325 22.58 -7.61 -19.65
N ILE A 326 23.40 -8.34 -18.90
CA ILE A 326 23.17 -9.78 -18.67
C ILE A 326 21.84 -10.01 -17.93
N CYS A 327 21.52 -9.16 -16.95
CA CYS A 327 20.23 -9.20 -16.28
C CYS A 327 19.07 -8.96 -17.25
N GLU A 328 19.15 -7.91 -18.06
CA GLU A 328 18.15 -7.58 -19.07
C GLU A 328 17.92 -8.76 -20.04
N ILE A 329 18.99 -9.38 -20.55
CA ILE A 329 18.91 -10.56 -21.43
C ILE A 329 18.20 -11.73 -20.73
N HIS A 330 18.49 -11.99 -19.45
CA HIS A 330 17.86 -13.09 -18.72
C HIS A 330 16.38 -12.84 -18.39
N LEU A 331 15.99 -11.60 -18.09
CA LEU A 331 14.59 -11.22 -17.94
C LEU A 331 13.83 -11.46 -19.26
N GLN A 332 14.41 -11.03 -20.38
CA GLN A 332 13.80 -11.22 -21.71
C GLN A 332 13.72 -12.69 -22.12
N TYR A 333 14.70 -13.52 -21.74
CA TYR A 333 14.59 -14.97 -21.91
C TYR A 333 13.42 -15.57 -21.12
N SER A 334 13.21 -15.11 -19.89
CA SER A 334 12.10 -15.56 -19.06
C SER A 334 10.75 -15.19 -19.70
N ASN A 335 10.61 -13.95 -20.17
CA ASN A 335 9.41 -13.47 -20.86
C ASN A 335 9.13 -14.23 -22.16
N LEU A 336 10.15 -14.43 -22.99
CA LEU A 336 10.07 -15.25 -24.20
C LEU A 336 9.52 -16.66 -23.91
N ILE A 337 10.07 -17.34 -22.90
CA ILE A 337 9.66 -18.70 -22.55
C ILE A 337 8.27 -18.69 -21.91
N SER A 338 7.91 -17.66 -21.14
CA SER A 338 6.56 -17.51 -20.59
C SER A 338 5.53 -17.38 -21.71
N SER A 339 5.74 -16.47 -22.66
CA SER A 339 4.88 -16.30 -23.84
C SER A 339 4.76 -17.60 -24.65
N GLN A 340 5.87 -18.32 -24.85
CA GLN A 340 5.84 -19.63 -25.51
C GLN A 340 5.02 -20.66 -24.72
N THR A 341 5.04 -20.59 -23.39
CA THR A 341 4.27 -21.49 -22.51
C THR A 341 2.77 -21.21 -22.62
N ASP A 342 2.38 -19.94 -22.60
CA ASP A 342 0.98 -19.52 -22.72
C ASP A 342 0.43 -19.89 -24.10
N ARG A 343 1.20 -19.65 -25.16
CA ARG A 343 0.81 -20.07 -26.52
C ARG A 343 0.70 -21.59 -26.64
N ASN A 344 1.64 -22.34 -26.06
CA ASN A 344 1.57 -23.81 -26.04
C ASN A 344 0.31 -24.30 -25.30
N PHE A 345 -0.05 -23.64 -24.20
CA PHE A 345 -1.27 -23.94 -23.47
C PHE A 345 -2.52 -23.66 -24.31
N GLN A 346 -2.59 -22.51 -25.01
CA GLN A 346 -3.68 -22.18 -25.93
C GLN A 346 -3.82 -23.21 -27.06
N ASP A 347 -2.69 -23.61 -27.68
CA ASP A 347 -2.69 -24.52 -28.82
C ASP A 347 -3.02 -25.97 -28.43
N THR A 348 -2.53 -26.44 -27.27
CA THR A 348 -2.58 -27.86 -26.89
C THR A 348 -3.55 -28.18 -25.76
N GLY A 349 -4.00 -27.15 -25.03
CA GLY A 349 -4.75 -27.29 -23.77
C GLY A 349 -3.96 -28.05 -22.71
N ARG A 350 -2.62 -28.00 -22.71
CA ARG A 350 -1.75 -28.70 -21.75
C ARG A 350 -0.62 -27.82 -21.26
N ILE A 351 -0.30 -27.96 -19.97
CA ILE A 351 0.82 -27.27 -19.34
C ILE A 351 2.12 -28.03 -19.57
N SER A 352 3.14 -27.31 -20.01
CA SER A 352 4.52 -27.80 -20.12
C SER A 352 5.32 -27.37 -18.90
N GLU A 353 5.42 -28.25 -17.88
CA GLU A 353 6.22 -27.98 -16.68
C GLU A 353 7.69 -27.68 -17.02
N ALA A 354 8.23 -28.29 -18.07
CA ALA A 354 9.61 -28.07 -18.50
C ALA A 354 9.87 -26.62 -18.98
N LEU A 355 8.87 -25.97 -19.60
CA LEU A 355 9.02 -24.57 -20.03
C LEU A 355 8.97 -23.62 -18.83
N TYR A 356 8.05 -23.85 -17.88
CA TYR A 356 8.02 -23.09 -16.62
C TYR A 356 9.34 -23.22 -15.84
N GLU A 357 9.88 -24.43 -15.71
CA GLU A 357 11.17 -24.66 -15.05
C GLU A 357 12.32 -23.95 -15.77
N LYS A 358 12.31 -23.92 -17.10
CA LYS A 358 13.32 -23.23 -17.89
C LYS A 358 13.24 -21.71 -17.74
N SER A 359 12.03 -21.14 -17.75
CA SER A 359 11.83 -19.71 -17.50
C SER A 359 12.30 -19.33 -16.08
N LEU A 360 11.96 -20.13 -15.06
CA LEU A 360 12.44 -19.92 -13.69
C LEU A 360 13.97 -19.96 -13.56
N GLN A 361 14.66 -20.80 -14.34
CA GLN A 361 16.13 -20.87 -14.29
C GLN A 361 16.76 -19.52 -14.68
N HIS A 362 16.19 -18.81 -15.65
CA HIS A 362 16.71 -17.49 -16.05
C HIS A 362 16.47 -16.44 -14.96
N LEU A 363 15.29 -16.42 -14.33
CA LEU A 363 15.01 -15.54 -13.19
C LEU A 363 15.89 -15.86 -11.98
N ASP A 364 16.14 -17.14 -11.70
CA ASP A 364 17.03 -17.56 -10.62
C ASP A 364 18.49 -17.13 -10.85
N VAL A 365 18.94 -17.05 -12.11
CA VAL A 365 20.25 -16.46 -12.43
C VAL A 365 20.28 -15.00 -12.00
N VAL A 366 19.29 -14.19 -12.40
CA VAL A 366 19.21 -12.76 -12.02
C VAL A 366 19.17 -12.61 -10.50
N LEU A 367 18.28 -13.34 -9.82
CA LEU A 367 18.09 -13.25 -8.37
C LEU A 367 19.28 -13.79 -7.56
N SER A 368 20.11 -14.67 -8.13
CA SER A 368 21.33 -15.12 -7.46
C SER A 368 22.42 -14.03 -7.39
N HIS A 369 22.40 -13.08 -8.32
CA HIS A 369 23.31 -11.93 -8.34
C HIS A 369 22.68 -10.70 -7.69
N PHE A 370 21.40 -10.47 -7.95
CA PHE A 370 20.61 -9.33 -7.47
C PHE A 370 19.37 -9.82 -6.70
N PRO A 371 19.53 -10.27 -5.43
CA PRO A 371 18.43 -10.84 -4.65
C PRO A 371 17.26 -9.87 -4.37
N ARG A 372 17.48 -8.57 -4.56
CA ARG A 372 16.50 -7.49 -4.34
C ARG A 372 16.01 -6.85 -5.64
N HIS A 373 16.22 -7.50 -6.80
CA HIS A 373 15.73 -7.00 -8.08
C HIS A 373 14.21 -7.15 -8.16
N VAL A 374 13.48 -6.03 -8.13
CA VAL A 374 12.01 -6.02 -8.00
C VAL A 374 11.32 -6.67 -9.18
N GLU A 375 11.69 -6.31 -10.41
CA GLU A 375 11.11 -6.87 -11.65
C GLU A 375 11.27 -8.40 -11.70
N ALA A 376 12.50 -8.92 -11.58
CA ALA A 376 12.77 -10.36 -11.50
C ALA A 376 11.99 -11.10 -10.39
N LEU A 377 11.72 -10.45 -9.25
CA LEU A 377 10.90 -11.02 -8.18
C LEU A 377 9.41 -11.03 -8.56
N CYS A 378 8.92 -9.99 -9.23
CA CYS A 378 7.55 -9.92 -9.74
C CYS A 378 7.32 -10.93 -10.86
N ASP A 379 8.18 -10.97 -11.89
CA ASP A 379 8.13 -11.95 -12.98
C ASP A 379 8.13 -13.38 -12.45
N LYS A 380 8.95 -13.65 -11.42
CA LYS A 380 8.97 -14.96 -10.74
C LYS A 380 7.67 -15.24 -10.01
N GLY A 381 7.09 -14.24 -9.37
CA GLY A 381 5.79 -14.31 -8.72
C GLY A 381 4.68 -14.65 -9.71
N ASP A 382 4.60 -13.91 -10.82
CA ASP A 382 3.60 -14.08 -11.88
C ASP A 382 3.75 -15.45 -12.55
N LEU A 383 4.96 -15.84 -12.95
CA LEU A 383 5.23 -17.14 -13.59
C LEU A 383 4.82 -18.32 -12.68
N LEU A 384 5.13 -18.25 -11.38
CA LEU A 384 4.73 -19.27 -10.40
C LEU A 384 3.22 -19.27 -10.15
N GLY A 385 2.59 -18.09 -10.13
CA GLY A 385 1.15 -17.91 -9.99
C GLY A 385 0.39 -18.52 -11.17
N ALA A 386 0.78 -18.16 -12.39
CA ALA A 386 0.22 -18.69 -13.64
C ALA A 386 0.39 -20.21 -13.72
N TRP A 387 1.56 -20.73 -13.37
CA TRP A 387 1.78 -22.18 -13.32
C TRP A 387 0.83 -22.87 -12.32
N ALA A 388 0.65 -22.29 -11.14
CA ALA A 388 -0.27 -22.82 -10.12
C ALA A 388 -1.73 -22.80 -10.57
N GLN A 389 -2.18 -21.67 -11.12
CA GLN A 389 -3.55 -21.47 -11.61
C GLN A 389 -3.85 -22.42 -12.78
N GLY A 390 -2.96 -22.49 -13.76
CA GLY A 390 -3.10 -23.42 -14.87
C GLY A 390 -3.22 -24.86 -14.37
N LEU A 391 -2.38 -25.28 -13.40
CA LEU A 391 -2.45 -26.63 -12.84
C LEU A 391 -3.77 -26.88 -12.08
N ALA A 392 -4.34 -25.85 -11.44
CA ALA A 392 -5.59 -25.91 -10.70
C ALA A 392 -6.84 -25.95 -11.61
N ALA A 393 -6.84 -25.27 -12.75
CA ALA A 393 -7.96 -25.28 -13.70
C ALA A 393 -8.32 -26.70 -14.17
N PHE A 394 -7.31 -27.57 -14.40
CA PHE A 394 -7.54 -28.98 -14.73
C PHE A 394 -8.12 -29.82 -13.57
N GLU A 395 -8.04 -29.36 -12.32
CA GLU A 395 -8.59 -30.07 -11.16
C GLU A 395 -10.13 -29.94 -11.10
N GLN A 396 -10.68 -28.81 -11.56
CA GLN A 396 -12.12 -28.55 -11.58
C GLN A 396 -12.84 -29.27 -12.75
N GLY A 397 -12.13 -29.62 -13.82
CA GLY A 397 -12.69 -30.30 -14.99
C GLY A 397 -12.79 -31.83 -14.90
N SER A 398 -12.26 -32.48 -13.85
CA SER A 398 -12.32 -33.93 -13.68
C SER A 398 -13.24 -34.31 -12.51
N ASP A 399 -14.41 -34.87 -12.85
CA ASP A 399 -15.52 -35.25 -11.95
C ASP A 399 -15.21 -36.45 -11.02
N ALA A 400 -13.95 -36.62 -10.59
CA ALA A 400 -13.46 -37.80 -9.89
C ALA A 400 -12.82 -37.47 -8.52
N GLY A 401 -13.68 -37.38 -7.52
CA GLY A 401 -13.48 -37.97 -6.18
C GLY A 401 -12.32 -37.46 -5.31
N MET A 402 -12.64 -36.61 -4.33
CA MET A 402 -11.74 -36.26 -3.22
C MET A 402 -12.43 -36.41 -1.87
N ALA A 403 -12.57 -37.67 -1.43
CA ALA A 403 -12.65 -38.01 -0.02
C ALA A 403 -11.33 -38.65 0.39
N GLU A 404 -10.87 -38.37 1.61
CA GLU A 404 -9.64 -38.86 2.28
C GLU A 404 -8.40 -37.94 2.19
N LEU A 405 -8.37 -36.95 3.08
CA LEU A 405 -7.15 -36.49 3.74
C LEU A 405 -7.51 -36.17 5.22
N GLU A 406 -7.46 -37.20 6.08
CA GLU A 406 -7.65 -37.06 7.52
C GLU A 406 -6.32 -36.85 8.28
N GLN A 407 -6.42 -35.97 9.27
CA GLN A 407 -5.54 -35.68 10.42
C GLN A 407 -4.23 -34.88 10.23
N TRP A 408 -4.17 -33.75 10.95
CA TRP A 408 -2.94 -33.08 11.41
C TRP A 408 -3.08 -32.94 12.94
N ASP A 409 -2.06 -33.40 13.67
CA ASP A 409 -1.90 -33.25 15.12
C ASP A 409 -1.42 -31.84 15.52
N ALA A 410 -2.29 -31.08 16.20
CA ALA A 410 -2.08 -29.68 16.60
C ALA A 410 -1.28 -29.54 17.90
N SER A 411 -0.13 -30.21 18.00
CA SER A 411 0.68 -30.24 19.23
C SER A 411 2.13 -29.80 19.02
N SER A 412 2.34 -28.57 18.55
CA SER A 412 3.55 -27.80 18.91
C SER A 412 3.43 -26.30 18.56
N GLY A 413 3.53 -25.44 19.57
CA GLY A 413 4.07 -24.08 19.39
C GLY A 413 3.12 -22.89 19.56
N SER A 414 2.95 -22.45 20.83
CA SER A 414 2.70 -21.08 21.32
C SER A 414 1.67 -20.15 20.65
N GLY A 415 0.61 -19.83 21.39
CA GLY A 415 -0.36 -18.78 21.07
C GLY A 415 0.23 -17.37 21.06
N ILE A 416 0.51 -16.88 19.85
CA ILE A 416 0.75 -15.49 19.46
C ILE A 416 -0.16 -15.24 18.23
N PRO A 417 -0.78 -14.07 18.07
CA PRO A 417 -1.56 -13.76 16.87
C PRO A 417 -0.68 -13.89 15.62
N LEU A 418 -1.09 -14.80 14.72
CA LEU A 418 -0.35 -15.22 13.53
C LEU A 418 -0.25 -14.05 12.54
N GLY A 419 0.98 -13.61 12.28
CA GLY A 419 1.31 -12.67 11.20
C GLY A 419 1.50 -13.41 9.87
N THR A 420 1.50 -12.67 8.77
CA THR A 420 1.68 -13.12 7.37
C THR A 420 2.85 -14.10 7.14
N SER A 421 3.87 -14.10 8.01
CA SER A 421 5.01 -15.03 8.00
C SER A 421 4.62 -16.51 8.16
N ASP A 422 3.61 -16.84 8.98
CA ASP A 422 3.34 -18.24 9.36
C ASP A 422 2.52 -19.02 8.31
N VAL A 423 1.85 -18.31 7.40
CA VAL A 423 1.10 -18.92 6.27
C VAL A 423 2.02 -19.34 5.14
N VAL A 424 3.17 -18.68 5.03
CA VAL A 424 4.20 -18.90 3.99
C VAL A 424 5.09 -20.12 4.31
N ALA A 425 5.18 -20.50 5.59
CA ALA A 425 5.98 -21.60 6.10
C ALA A 425 5.22 -22.94 6.23
N ALA A 426 3.91 -22.97 5.96
CA ALA A 426 3.10 -24.18 6.07
C ALA A 426 3.36 -25.14 4.88
N GLU A 427 4.38 -25.98 5.00
CA GLU A 427 4.65 -27.08 4.08
C GLU A 427 3.65 -28.24 4.30
N PRO A 428 2.94 -28.71 3.26
CA PRO A 428 2.19 -29.96 3.36
C PRO A 428 3.19 -31.13 3.44
N THR A 429 3.34 -31.72 4.62
CA THR A 429 4.02 -33.02 4.75
C THR A 429 3.03 -34.13 4.40
N ALA A 430 3.34 -34.89 3.35
CA ALA A 430 2.54 -36.05 3.00
C ALA A 430 2.63 -37.11 4.10
N SER A 431 1.49 -37.55 4.62
CA SER A 431 1.44 -38.77 5.45
C SER A 431 2.07 -39.92 4.67
N PRO A 432 2.96 -40.74 5.28
CA PRO A 432 3.55 -41.89 4.61
C PRO A 432 2.45 -42.94 4.37
N GLY A 433 1.73 -42.84 3.25
CA GLY A 433 0.63 -43.74 2.92
C GLY A 433 -0.32 -43.31 1.80
N ALA A 434 -0.43 -42.03 1.45
CA ALA A 434 -1.37 -41.56 0.43
C ALA A 434 -0.79 -41.64 -1.00
N GLY A 435 -0.86 -42.82 -1.62
CA GLY A 435 -0.34 -43.13 -2.94
C GLY A 435 -1.16 -42.67 -4.16
N SER A 436 -1.92 -41.58 -4.07
CA SER A 436 -2.72 -41.06 -5.19
C SER A 436 -1.98 -39.95 -5.96
N LYS A 437 -1.98 -40.00 -7.30
CA LYS A 437 -1.44 -38.92 -8.17
C LYS A 437 -2.10 -37.56 -7.89
N ILE A 438 -3.36 -37.56 -7.44
CA ILE A 438 -4.16 -36.37 -7.15
C ILE A 438 -3.60 -35.64 -5.91
N SER A 439 -3.19 -36.39 -4.88
CA SER A 439 -2.59 -35.81 -3.66
C SER A 439 -1.25 -35.10 -3.94
N LYS A 440 -0.45 -35.60 -4.90
CA LYS A 440 0.82 -34.97 -5.29
C LYS A 440 0.62 -33.68 -6.08
N ARG A 441 -0.41 -33.60 -6.91
CA ARG A 441 -0.73 -32.41 -7.73
C ARG A 441 -1.22 -31.25 -6.86
N ALA A 442 -2.16 -31.50 -5.95
CA ALA A 442 -2.65 -30.49 -5.00
C ALA A 442 -1.51 -29.91 -4.13
N ALA A 443 -0.58 -30.76 -3.68
CA ALA A 443 0.61 -30.32 -2.95
C ALA A 443 1.52 -29.42 -3.80
N LYS A 444 1.71 -29.75 -5.08
CA LYS A 444 2.50 -28.93 -6.03
C LYS A 444 1.86 -27.56 -6.27
N ILE A 445 0.55 -27.50 -6.52
CA ILE A 445 -0.19 -26.23 -6.68
C ILE A 445 0.00 -25.34 -5.46
N TRP A 446 -0.17 -25.90 -4.26
CA TRP A 446 0.04 -25.16 -3.01
C TRP A 446 1.47 -24.62 -2.86
N GLN A 447 2.48 -25.44 -3.19
CA GLN A 447 3.89 -25.03 -3.15
C GLN A 447 4.22 -23.92 -4.15
N LEU A 448 3.62 -23.95 -5.35
CA LEU A 448 3.81 -22.92 -6.36
C LEU A 448 3.23 -21.58 -5.88
N PHE A 449 1.98 -21.55 -5.42
CA PHE A 449 1.39 -20.34 -4.85
C PHE A 449 2.16 -19.80 -3.63
N ALA A 450 2.64 -20.68 -2.76
CA ALA A 450 3.46 -20.27 -1.61
C ALA A 450 4.80 -19.66 -2.06
N SER A 451 5.39 -20.18 -3.12
CA SER A 451 6.63 -19.65 -3.69
C SER A 451 6.40 -18.31 -4.41
N ALA A 452 5.27 -18.15 -5.11
CA ALA A 452 4.84 -16.89 -5.69
C ALA A 452 4.65 -15.81 -4.60
N THR A 453 3.98 -16.16 -3.51
CA THR A 453 3.77 -15.25 -2.35
C THR A 453 5.12 -14.77 -1.79
N ARG A 454 6.13 -15.66 -1.68
CA ARG A 454 7.47 -15.27 -1.20
C ARG A 454 8.17 -14.30 -2.14
N ALA A 455 8.04 -14.51 -3.45
CA ALA A 455 8.65 -13.66 -4.45
C ALA A 455 8.08 -12.22 -4.34
N PHE A 456 6.75 -12.09 -4.33
CA PHE A 456 6.09 -10.79 -4.16
C PHE A 456 6.34 -10.14 -2.79
N LEU A 457 6.38 -10.91 -1.69
CA LEU A 457 6.76 -10.35 -0.39
C LEU A 457 8.19 -9.82 -0.39
N SER A 458 9.12 -10.49 -1.06
CA SER A 458 10.51 -10.03 -1.19
C SER A 458 10.58 -8.75 -2.04
N ALA A 459 9.72 -8.61 -3.05
CA ALA A 459 9.60 -7.39 -3.84
C ALA A 459 9.01 -6.24 -3.00
N LEU A 460 7.99 -6.51 -2.19
CA LEU A 460 7.36 -5.56 -1.28
C LEU A 460 8.32 -5.08 -0.17
N GLU A 461 9.32 -5.87 0.23
CA GLU A 461 10.40 -5.41 1.12
C GLU A 461 11.28 -4.31 0.50
N VAL A 462 11.30 -4.21 -0.83
CA VAL A 462 12.01 -3.16 -1.57
C VAL A 462 11.06 -2.00 -1.86
N GLU A 463 9.82 -2.28 -2.26
CA GLU A 463 8.80 -1.29 -2.61
C GLU A 463 7.49 -1.49 -1.81
N PRO A 464 7.42 -1.03 -0.53
CA PRO A 464 6.33 -1.37 0.39
C PRO A 464 4.95 -0.82 0.06
N GLN A 465 4.87 0.13 -0.87
CA GLN A 465 3.63 0.82 -1.28
C GLN A 465 3.28 0.55 -2.74
N ASN A 466 3.98 -0.38 -3.40
CA ASN A 466 3.70 -0.71 -4.79
C ASN A 466 2.33 -1.37 -4.89
N THR A 467 1.42 -0.67 -5.55
CA THR A 467 0.00 -1.06 -5.62
C THR A 467 -0.18 -2.39 -6.36
N SER A 468 0.56 -2.59 -7.46
CA SER A 468 0.51 -3.80 -8.28
C SER A 468 0.96 -5.04 -7.49
N ILE A 469 2.04 -4.94 -6.71
CA ILE A 469 2.52 -6.04 -5.87
C ILE A 469 1.48 -6.42 -4.81
N LEU A 470 0.85 -5.42 -4.17
CA LEU A 470 -0.20 -5.65 -3.17
C LEU A 470 -1.43 -6.31 -3.79
N GLU A 471 -1.83 -5.88 -4.98
CA GLU A 471 -2.92 -6.48 -5.75
C GLU A 471 -2.63 -7.97 -6.04
N LYS A 472 -1.48 -8.29 -6.63
CA LYS A 472 -1.07 -9.68 -6.92
C LYS A 472 -1.03 -10.57 -5.68
N LEU A 473 -0.62 -10.03 -4.53
CA LEU A 473 -0.70 -10.76 -3.25
C LEU A 473 -2.15 -11.05 -2.86
N GLY A 474 -3.05 -10.07 -3.01
CA GLY A 474 -4.50 -10.24 -2.86
C GLY A 474 -5.04 -11.37 -3.74
N ASP A 475 -4.70 -11.34 -5.03
CA ASP A 475 -5.14 -12.27 -6.06
C ASP A 475 -4.70 -13.72 -5.78
N ILE A 476 -3.44 -13.89 -5.37
CA ILE A 476 -2.90 -15.20 -4.98
C ILE A 476 -3.65 -15.75 -3.77
N HIS A 477 -3.90 -14.93 -2.76
CA HIS A 477 -4.61 -15.36 -1.56
C HIS A 477 -6.08 -15.69 -1.84
N TRP A 478 -6.74 -14.90 -2.69
CA TRP A 478 -8.07 -15.18 -3.20
C TRP A 478 -8.11 -16.51 -3.96
N SER A 479 -7.22 -16.68 -4.95
CA SER A 479 -7.11 -17.90 -5.77
C SER A 479 -6.91 -19.15 -4.93
N ARG A 480 -6.02 -19.10 -3.93
CA ARG A 480 -5.80 -20.20 -2.98
C ARG A 480 -7.03 -20.54 -2.15
N SER A 481 -7.88 -19.55 -1.85
CA SER A 481 -9.11 -19.75 -1.08
C SER A 481 -10.19 -20.51 -1.84
N LEU A 482 -10.11 -20.51 -3.19
CA LEU A 482 -11.03 -21.19 -4.09
C LEU A 482 -10.65 -22.66 -4.36
N LEU A 483 -9.46 -23.11 -3.94
CA LEU A 483 -9.02 -24.48 -4.13
C LEU A 483 -9.86 -25.47 -3.30
N SER A 484 -10.29 -26.57 -3.91
CA SER A 484 -11.05 -27.64 -3.24
C SER A 484 -10.21 -28.54 -2.31
N SER A 485 -8.90 -28.29 -2.22
CA SER A 485 -8.00 -29.08 -1.37
C SER A 485 -8.38 -28.96 0.11
N SER A 486 -8.11 -30.01 0.89
CA SER A 486 -8.36 -30.00 2.34
C SER A 486 -7.56 -28.91 3.08
N VAL A 487 -6.37 -28.58 2.57
CA VAL A 487 -5.50 -27.52 3.12
C VAL A 487 -6.13 -26.14 2.88
N ALA A 488 -6.59 -25.86 1.66
CA ALA A 488 -7.27 -24.61 1.33
C ALA A 488 -8.57 -24.46 2.13
N THR A 489 -9.39 -25.51 2.20
CA THR A 489 -10.66 -25.49 2.95
C THR A 489 -10.46 -25.16 4.43
N LYS A 490 -9.45 -25.77 5.09
CA LYS A 490 -9.13 -25.49 6.50
C LYS A 490 -8.63 -24.06 6.73
N ASN A 491 -7.94 -23.49 5.75
CA ASN A 491 -7.31 -22.17 5.84
C ASN A 491 -8.11 -21.06 5.16
N ARG A 492 -9.31 -21.36 4.62
CA ARG A 492 -10.07 -20.45 3.75
C ARG A 492 -10.32 -19.09 4.39
N SER A 493 -10.77 -19.07 5.66
CA SER A 493 -11.01 -17.81 6.37
C SER A 493 -9.75 -16.95 6.52
N MET A 494 -8.61 -17.57 6.82
CA MET A 494 -7.33 -16.87 6.93
C MET A 494 -6.85 -16.34 5.57
N LEU A 495 -6.98 -17.14 4.50
CA LEU A 495 -6.62 -16.73 3.14
C LEU A 495 -7.46 -15.52 2.68
N LEU A 496 -8.77 -15.55 2.94
CA LEU A 496 -9.67 -14.43 2.65
C LEU A 496 -9.35 -13.18 3.49
N ASN A 497 -9.03 -13.34 4.78
CA ASN A 497 -8.58 -12.21 5.59
C ASN A 497 -7.28 -11.60 5.06
N ASN A 498 -6.30 -12.42 4.66
CA ASN A 498 -5.07 -11.93 4.05
C ASN A 498 -5.33 -11.18 2.75
N ALA A 499 -6.15 -11.75 1.85
CA ALA A 499 -6.53 -11.09 0.60
C ALA A 499 -7.20 -9.72 0.86
N SER A 500 -8.11 -9.66 1.85
CA SER A 500 -8.79 -8.41 2.24
C SER A 500 -7.81 -7.35 2.74
N VAL A 501 -6.79 -7.75 3.52
CA VAL A 501 -5.74 -6.85 3.99
C VAL A 501 -4.91 -6.30 2.83
N TYR A 502 -4.51 -7.15 1.87
CA TYR A 502 -3.72 -6.71 0.74
C TYR A 502 -4.49 -5.77 -0.19
N TYR A 503 -5.75 -6.07 -0.54
CA TYR A 503 -6.56 -5.15 -1.34
C TYR A 503 -6.85 -3.84 -0.61
N ARG A 504 -7.04 -3.88 0.71
CA ARG A 504 -7.16 -2.66 1.53
C ARG A 504 -5.89 -1.82 1.44
N PHE A 505 -4.70 -2.42 1.56
CA PHE A 505 -3.44 -1.69 1.45
C PHE A 505 -3.17 -1.18 0.04
N ALA A 506 -3.54 -1.95 -0.99
CA ALA A 506 -3.49 -1.50 -2.38
C ALA A 506 -4.37 -0.24 -2.56
N TRP A 507 -5.62 -0.29 -2.06
CA TRP A 507 -6.54 0.85 -2.08
C TRP A 507 -5.99 2.06 -1.30
N GLU A 508 -5.48 1.86 -0.09
CA GLU A 508 -4.89 2.94 0.72
C GLU A 508 -3.67 3.57 0.01
N SER A 509 -2.94 2.79 -0.79
CA SER A 509 -1.78 3.25 -1.57
C SER A 509 -2.17 4.03 -2.82
N CYS A 510 -3.37 3.86 -3.39
CA CYS A 510 -3.82 4.55 -4.61
C CYS A 510 -4.83 5.71 -4.38
N ARG A 511 -5.34 5.90 -3.16
CA ARG A 511 -6.42 6.87 -2.79
C ARG A 511 -6.02 8.37 -2.72
N GLU A 512 -5.19 8.86 -3.65
CA GLU A 512 -4.70 10.25 -3.78
C GLU A 512 -3.53 10.71 -2.88
N GLY A 513 -2.45 11.18 -3.52
CA GLY A 513 -1.26 11.74 -2.87
C GLY A 513 -0.07 10.79 -2.78
N SER A 514 -0.19 9.58 -3.32
CA SER A 514 0.91 8.65 -3.52
C SER A 514 1.72 8.98 -4.77
N THR A 515 2.95 8.49 -4.81
CA THR A 515 3.94 8.74 -5.86
C THR A 515 3.72 7.93 -7.14
N GLU A 516 2.77 6.98 -7.13
CA GLU A 516 2.46 6.12 -8.28
C GLU A 516 1.25 6.64 -9.07
N ASN A 517 1.42 6.77 -10.39
CA ASN A 517 0.32 7.05 -11.33
C ASN A 517 -0.49 5.77 -11.56
N VAL A 518 -1.32 5.38 -10.59
CA VAL A 518 -2.31 4.30 -10.78
C VAL A 518 -3.50 4.85 -11.55
N ASP A 519 -3.87 4.19 -12.64
CA ASP A 519 -5.02 4.58 -13.49
C ASP A 519 -6.36 4.48 -12.74
N GLU A 520 -7.35 5.28 -13.14
CA GLU A 520 -8.66 5.32 -12.48
C GLU A 520 -9.39 3.97 -12.55
N GLU A 521 -9.24 3.24 -13.66
CA GLU A 521 -9.85 1.93 -13.84
C GLU A 521 -9.29 0.90 -12.84
N GLN A 522 -7.96 0.79 -12.75
CA GLN A 522 -7.29 -0.11 -11.81
C GLN A 522 -7.70 0.18 -10.34
N ARG A 523 -7.89 1.45 -9.96
CA ARG A 523 -8.38 1.81 -8.61
C ARG A 523 -9.77 1.28 -8.34
N LEU A 524 -10.64 1.32 -9.35
CA LEU A 524 -12.00 0.82 -9.26
C LEU A 524 -12.03 -0.71 -9.22
N GLU A 525 -11.15 -1.38 -9.97
CA GLU A 525 -10.99 -2.84 -9.91
C GLU A 525 -10.53 -3.32 -8.53
N ILE A 526 -9.54 -2.64 -7.91
CA ILE A 526 -9.08 -2.97 -6.55
C ILE A 526 -10.24 -2.94 -5.54
N LEU A 527 -11.13 -1.95 -5.64
CA LEU A 527 -12.30 -1.85 -4.78
C LEU A 527 -13.31 -3.00 -5.01
N LEU A 528 -13.54 -3.39 -6.27
CA LEU A 528 -14.40 -4.53 -6.59
C LEU A 528 -13.82 -5.84 -6.07
N SER A 529 -12.51 -6.07 -6.28
CA SER A 529 -11.79 -7.23 -5.77
C SER A 529 -11.83 -7.27 -4.23
N TRP A 530 -11.67 -6.12 -3.58
CA TRP A 530 -11.80 -6.03 -2.12
C TRP A 530 -13.21 -6.38 -1.63
N ALA A 531 -14.24 -5.81 -2.26
CA ALA A 531 -15.64 -6.08 -1.93
C ALA A 531 -16.01 -7.55 -2.14
N GLN A 532 -15.46 -8.20 -3.18
CA GLN A 532 -15.63 -9.63 -3.43
C GLN A 532 -15.07 -10.47 -2.29
N VAL A 533 -13.83 -10.19 -1.86
CA VAL A 533 -13.21 -10.91 -0.76
C VAL A 533 -14.00 -10.72 0.55
N LEU A 534 -14.44 -9.49 0.82
CA LEU A 534 -15.26 -9.19 2.00
C LEU A 534 -16.58 -9.96 1.96
N ARG A 535 -17.24 -10.09 0.81
CA ARG A 535 -18.49 -10.86 0.65
C ARG A 535 -18.29 -12.35 0.96
N ALA A 536 -17.10 -12.88 0.69
CA ALA A 536 -16.77 -14.27 1.00
C ALA A 536 -16.49 -14.51 2.51
N LEU A 537 -16.34 -13.45 3.32
CA LEU A 537 -16.14 -13.54 4.78
C LEU A 537 -17.49 -13.46 5.53
N PRO A 538 -17.71 -14.29 6.56
CA PRO A 538 -18.95 -14.27 7.32
C PRO A 538 -19.08 -12.99 8.17
N GLY A 539 -20.26 -12.37 8.17
CA GLY A 539 -20.58 -11.19 8.98
C GLY A 539 -19.93 -9.89 8.51
N LYS A 540 -19.63 -9.78 7.21
CA LYS A 540 -19.00 -8.61 6.57
C LYS A 540 -19.94 -7.85 5.64
N GLU A 541 -21.26 -8.06 5.74
CA GLU A 541 -22.22 -7.47 4.80
C GLU A 541 -22.18 -5.93 4.78
N GLU A 542 -22.01 -5.29 5.93
CA GLU A 542 -21.93 -3.82 6.03
C GLU A 542 -20.64 -3.27 5.38
N GLU A 543 -19.51 -3.94 5.58
CA GLU A 543 -18.26 -3.52 4.97
C GLU A 543 -18.27 -3.67 3.45
N VAL A 544 -18.88 -4.73 2.92
CA VAL A 544 -19.09 -4.88 1.47
C VAL A 544 -19.87 -3.70 0.90
N LEU A 545 -20.97 -3.30 1.57
CA LEU A 545 -21.77 -2.16 1.15
C LEU A 545 -20.99 -0.84 1.23
N ARG A 546 -20.14 -0.67 2.25
CA ARG A 546 -19.28 0.51 2.38
C ARG A 546 -18.28 0.61 1.22
N VAL A 547 -17.62 -0.50 0.86
CA VAL A 547 -16.67 -0.54 -0.25
C VAL A 547 -17.38 -0.30 -1.59
N LEU A 548 -18.57 -0.86 -1.80
CA LEU A 548 -19.35 -0.59 -3.03
C LEU A 548 -19.87 0.87 -3.11
N LYS A 549 -20.24 1.49 -1.98
CA LYS A 549 -20.54 2.93 -1.92
C LYS A 549 -19.31 3.76 -2.29
N GLN A 550 -18.13 3.38 -1.79
CA GLN A 550 -16.86 4.01 -2.12
C GLN A 550 -16.55 3.87 -3.61
N TRP A 551 -16.67 2.67 -4.17
CA TRP A 551 -16.50 2.43 -5.61
C TRP A 551 -17.38 3.33 -6.47
N LYS A 552 -18.68 3.44 -6.14
CA LYS A 552 -19.60 4.36 -6.82
C LYS A 552 -19.16 5.83 -6.69
N ARG A 553 -18.69 6.24 -5.51
CA ARG A 553 -18.24 7.62 -5.26
C ARG A 553 -17.01 8.02 -6.08
N TYR A 554 -16.11 7.06 -6.33
CA TYR A 554 -14.87 7.27 -7.09
C TYR A 554 -15.06 7.09 -8.61
N GLY A 555 -16.31 7.01 -9.10
CA GLY A 555 -16.61 7.01 -10.54
C GLY A 555 -17.19 5.70 -11.07
N GLY A 556 -17.30 4.65 -10.26
CA GLY A 556 -17.86 3.37 -10.69
C GLY A 556 -19.31 3.49 -11.18
N THR A 557 -19.56 3.06 -12.42
CA THR A 557 -20.86 3.16 -13.09
C THR A 557 -21.55 1.81 -13.24
N LYS A 558 -22.87 1.81 -13.41
CA LYS A 558 -23.61 0.57 -13.63
C LYS A 558 -23.14 -0.11 -14.93
N GLU A 559 -22.81 0.70 -15.93
CA GLU A 559 -22.33 0.30 -17.25
C GLU A 559 -21.04 -0.51 -17.11
N MET A 560 -20.05 -0.04 -16.33
CA MET A 560 -18.83 -0.81 -16.04
C MET A 560 -19.11 -2.23 -15.47
N LEU A 561 -20.10 -2.37 -14.58
CA LEU A 561 -20.48 -3.69 -14.04
C LEU A 561 -21.25 -4.55 -15.06
N VAL A 562 -21.92 -3.93 -16.04
CA VAL A 562 -22.56 -4.65 -17.14
C VAL A 562 -21.50 -5.12 -18.13
N ASP A 563 -20.51 -4.28 -18.44
CA ASP A 563 -19.39 -4.63 -19.34
C ASP A 563 -18.59 -5.80 -18.76
N LEU A 564 -18.34 -5.80 -17.45
CA LEU A 564 -17.72 -6.93 -16.72
C LEU A 564 -18.56 -8.22 -16.78
N LEU A 565 -19.88 -8.16 -16.99
CA LEU A 565 -20.73 -9.35 -17.20
C LEU A 565 -20.79 -9.77 -18.67
N GLU A 566 -20.73 -8.81 -19.61
CA GLU A 566 -20.97 -9.04 -21.04
C GLU A 566 -19.71 -9.40 -21.81
N GLY A 567 -18.51 -9.06 -21.32
CA GLY A 567 -17.28 -9.21 -22.11
C GLY A 567 -16.02 -9.66 -21.37
N ASN A 568 -15.90 -9.46 -20.06
CA ASN A 568 -14.71 -9.87 -19.29
C ASN A 568 -15.05 -9.86 -17.80
N SER A 569 -15.46 -10.99 -17.22
CA SER A 569 -15.24 -11.13 -15.78
C SER A 569 -13.72 -11.12 -15.63
N GLY A 570 -13.12 -9.98 -15.26
CA GLY A 570 -11.67 -9.92 -15.04
C GLY A 570 -11.27 -11.15 -14.23
N ASP A 571 -10.17 -11.84 -14.56
CA ASP A 571 -9.85 -13.25 -14.23
C ASP A 571 -10.12 -13.68 -12.76
N ILE A 572 -10.31 -12.70 -11.88
CA ILE A 572 -10.49 -12.77 -10.45
C ILE A 572 -11.95 -12.57 -10.01
N LEU A 573 -12.71 -11.67 -10.64
CA LEU A 573 -14.08 -11.33 -10.27
C LEU A 573 -15.05 -12.43 -10.70
N GLN A 574 -15.80 -12.97 -9.74
CA GLN A 574 -16.80 -14.01 -10.00
C GLN A 574 -18.09 -13.38 -10.52
N GLU A 575 -18.68 -13.99 -11.54
CA GLU A 575 -19.95 -13.56 -12.16
C GLU A 575 -21.05 -13.33 -11.10
N ASP A 576 -21.17 -14.22 -10.10
CA ASP A 576 -22.15 -14.11 -9.03
C ASP A 576 -21.91 -12.92 -8.09
N PHE A 577 -20.65 -12.49 -7.94
CA PHE A 577 -20.30 -11.27 -7.23
C PHE A 577 -20.66 -10.04 -8.06
N VAL A 578 -20.36 -10.04 -9.37
CA VAL A 578 -20.69 -8.91 -10.25
C VAL A 578 -22.20 -8.70 -10.32
N GLU A 579 -23.00 -9.77 -10.43
CA GLU A 579 -24.46 -9.70 -10.32
C GLU A 579 -24.93 -9.12 -8.97
N PHE A 580 -24.29 -9.54 -7.88
CA PHE A 580 -24.57 -9.02 -6.54
C PHE A 580 -24.25 -7.52 -6.47
N ALA A 581 -23.07 -7.10 -6.93
CA ALA A 581 -22.63 -5.71 -6.94
C ALA A 581 -23.59 -4.86 -7.77
N LEU A 582 -23.95 -5.31 -8.96
CA LEU A 582 -24.94 -4.66 -9.83
C LEU A 582 -26.29 -4.48 -9.13
N LYS A 583 -26.76 -5.50 -8.40
CA LYS A 583 -28.00 -5.41 -7.61
C LYS A 583 -27.89 -4.40 -6.48
N GLN A 584 -26.76 -4.34 -5.78
CA GLN A 584 -26.55 -3.34 -4.72
C GLN A 584 -26.44 -1.93 -5.29
N VAL A 585 -25.71 -1.73 -6.39
CA VAL A 585 -25.58 -0.44 -7.06
C VAL A 585 -26.94 0.04 -7.59
N ARG A 586 -27.78 -0.85 -8.13
CA ARG A 586 -29.17 -0.52 -8.49
C ARG A 586 -30.00 -0.10 -7.28
N LYS A 587 -29.83 -0.74 -6.12
CA LYS A 587 -30.49 -0.30 -4.88
C LYS A 587 -29.94 1.05 -4.42
N LEU A 588 -28.63 1.27 -4.47
CA LEU A 588 -28.01 2.55 -4.13
C LEU A 588 -28.47 3.67 -5.07
N ASN A 589 -28.75 3.36 -6.34
CA ASN A 589 -29.33 4.30 -7.31
C ASN A 589 -30.84 4.53 -7.07
N ALA A 590 -31.58 3.49 -6.69
CA ALA A 590 -32.99 3.62 -6.33
C ALA A 590 -33.21 4.33 -4.98
N MET A 591 -32.23 4.20 -4.07
CA MET A 591 -32.17 4.90 -2.78
C MET A 591 -31.65 6.34 -2.95
N SER A 592 -30.85 6.65 -3.98
CA SER A 592 -30.50 8.05 -4.26
C SER A 592 -31.69 8.90 -4.74
N ASP A 593 -32.81 8.27 -5.11
CA ASP A 593 -34.08 8.95 -5.38
C ASP A 593 -35.04 8.98 -4.16
N ILE A 594 -34.75 8.20 -3.10
CA ILE A 594 -35.57 8.08 -1.89
C ILE A 594 -34.63 7.83 -0.69
N GLU A 595 -34.37 8.90 0.06
CA GLU A 595 -33.49 9.00 1.24
C GLU A 595 -32.00 9.26 0.92
N ASP A 596 -31.65 10.55 0.77
CA ASP A 596 -30.49 11.07 1.47
C ASP A 596 -30.57 10.55 2.92
N LEU A 597 -29.65 9.69 3.34
CA LEU A 597 -29.38 9.53 4.76
C LEU A 597 -29.03 10.93 5.26
N GLU A 598 -29.99 11.62 5.89
CA GLU A 598 -29.73 12.93 6.45
C GLU A 598 -28.49 12.79 7.36
N PRO A 599 -27.43 13.58 7.14
CA PRO A 599 -26.25 13.51 7.97
C PRO A 599 -26.67 13.69 9.43
N LEU A 600 -26.20 12.79 10.31
CA LEU A 600 -26.52 12.85 11.73
C LEU A 600 -26.27 14.26 12.26
N ASP A 601 -27.16 14.72 13.15
CA ASP A 601 -27.12 16.07 13.67
C ASP A 601 -25.72 16.37 14.23
N PRO A 602 -25.02 17.42 13.75
CA PRO A 602 -23.62 17.67 14.07
C PRO A 602 -23.46 18.37 15.44
N THR A 603 -24.05 17.76 16.47
CA THR A 603 -24.14 18.24 17.85
C THR A 603 -24.05 17.05 18.81
N LEU A 604 -23.82 17.32 20.10
CA LEU A 604 -23.93 16.31 21.17
C LEU A 604 -25.33 16.28 21.82
N GLN A 605 -26.37 16.75 21.12
CA GLN A 605 -27.71 16.82 21.68
C GLN A 605 -28.27 15.42 22.00
N ASN A 606 -27.95 14.41 21.17
CA ASN A 606 -28.25 13.00 21.40
C ASN A 606 -27.76 12.51 22.78
N VAL A 607 -26.52 12.85 23.16
CA VAL A 607 -25.93 12.46 24.46
C VAL A 607 -26.66 13.13 25.63
N ILE A 608 -27.12 14.37 25.45
CA ILE A 608 -27.82 15.14 26.49
C ILE A 608 -29.26 14.64 26.66
N ASP A 609 -29.92 14.28 25.56
CA ASP A 609 -31.31 13.80 25.54
C ASP A 609 -31.43 12.36 26.08
N GLN A 610 -30.37 11.56 25.94
CA GLN A 610 -30.34 10.17 26.42
C GLN A 610 -30.21 10.10 27.94
N THR A 611 -31.34 10.26 28.63
CA THR A 611 -31.41 10.24 30.09
C THR A 611 -31.08 8.89 30.75
N SER A 612 -30.95 7.81 29.99
CA SER A 612 -30.51 6.50 30.50
C SER A 612 -29.00 6.44 30.76
N LEU A 613 -28.21 7.34 30.15
CA LEU A 613 -26.76 7.38 30.32
C LEU A 613 -26.38 7.67 31.78
N GLN A 614 -25.49 6.83 32.30
CA GLN A 614 -24.90 6.91 33.63
C GLN A 614 -23.40 7.22 33.55
N TRP A 615 -22.73 6.80 32.48
CA TRP A 615 -21.30 6.92 32.29
C TRP A 615 -21.00 7.54 30.93
N ILE A 616 -20.29 8.66 30.91
CA ILE A 616 -19.86 9.31 29.67
C ILE A 616 -18.36 9.51 29.72
N PHE A 617 -17.65 8.82 28.84
CA PHE A 617 -16.21 8.96 28.72
C PHE A 617 -15.86 10.01 27.67
N VAL A 618 -14.90 10.88 27.96
CA VAL A 618 -14.38 11.84 26.99
C VAL A 618 -12.89 11.59 26.81
N GLY A 619 -12.47 11.30 25.57
CA GLY A 619 -11.11 10.88 25.29
C GLY A 619 -10.58 11.32 23.94
N GLY A 620 -9.26 11.31 23.80
CA GLY A 620 -8.57 11.96 22.68
C GLY A 620 -7.06 11.98 22.88
N LYS A 621 -6.33 12.40 21.86
CA LYS A 621 -4.89 12.65 21.98
C LYS A 621 -4.60 13.80 22.98
N GLY A 622 -3.37 13.90 23.48
CA GLY A 622 -2.93 15.09 24.24
C GLY A 622 -3.01 16.37 23.40
N GLY A 623 -3.52 17.48 23.99
CA GLY A 623 -3.53 18.80 23.34
C GLY A 623 -4.73 19.15 22.45
N VAL A 624 -5.75 18.28 22.36
CA VAL A 624 -6.93 18.48 21.49
C VAL A 624 -8.11 19.19 22.16
N GLY A 625 -8.00 19.53 23.45
CA GLY A 625 -9.05 20.23 24.21
C GLY A 625 -10.06 19.32 24.92
N LYS A 626 -9.70 18.08 25.26
CA LYS A 626 -10.54 17.12 26.00
C LYS A 626 -11.18 17.71 27.25
N THR A 627 -10.38 18.22 28.19
CA THR A 627 -10.87 18.78 29.45
C THR A 627 -11.88 19.90 29.23
N THR A 628 -11.65 20.77 28.25
CA THR A 628 -12.62 21.83 27.91
C THR A 628 -13.93 21.23 27.39
N THR A 629 -13.88 20.20 26.54
CA THR A 629 -15.07 19.46 26.09
C THR A 629 -15.78 18.76 27.25
N SER A 630 -15.03 18.09 28.14
CA SER A 630 -15.56 17.41 29.34
C SER A 630 -16.29 18.38 30.28
N CYS A 631 -15.68 19.53 30.59
CA CYS A 631 -16.31 20.59 31.37
C CYS A 631 -17.59 21.11 30.71
N SER A 632 -17.53 21.32 29.39
CA SER A 632 -18.64 21.88 28.62
C SER A 632 -19.83 20.91 28.56
N LEU A 633 -19.56 19.63 28.34
CA LEU A 633 -20.57 18.58 28.35
C LEU A 633 -21.20 18.43 29.75
N ALA A 634 -20.40 18.47 30.82
CA ALA A 634 -20.90 18.42 32.18
C ALA A 634 -21.80 19.62 32.52
N ILE A 635 -21.46 20.82 32.04
CA ILE A 635 -22.31 22.02 32.19
C ILE A 635 -23.64 21.85 31.45
N GLN A 636 -23.65 21.31 30.23
CA GLN A 636 -24.89 21.07 29.49
C GLN A 636 -25.75 20.00 30.17
N LEU A 637 -25.14 18.90 30.65
CA LEU A 637 -25.84 17.86 31.40
C LEU A 637 -26.41 18.40 32.72
N ALA A 638 -25.73 19.32 33.41
CA ALA A 638 -26.23 19.92 34.65
C ALA A 638 -27.53 20.71 34.46
N LYS A 639 -27.87 21.12 33.23
CA LYS A 639 -29.15 21.77 32.93
C LYS A 639 -30.32 20.78 32.88
N VAL A 640 -30.07 19.51 32.53
CA VAL A 640 -31.12 18.51 32.27
C VAL A 640 -31.10 17.32 33.24
N ARG A 641 -30.02 17.15 34.00
CA ARG A 641 -29.82 16.04 34.95
C ARG A 641 -29.93 16.50 36.40
N PRO A 642 -30.49 15.68 37.31
CA PRO A 642 -30.65 16.07 38.71
C PRO A 642 -29.32 16.17 39.47
N SER A 643 -28.31 15.39 39.11
CA SER A 643 -26.97 15.43 39.71
C SER A 643 -25.89 14.95 38.74
N VAL A 644 -24.82 15.72 38.59
CA VAL A 644 -23.72 15.46 37.64
C VAL A 644 -22.38 15.47 38.38
N LEU A 645 -21.55 14.46 38.12
CA LEU A 645 -20.19 14.40 38.63
C LEU A 645 -19.19 14.38 37.46
N LEU A 646 -18.22 15.30 37.48
CA LEU A 646 -17.11 15.33 36.54
C LEU A 646 -15.82 14.87 37.24
N ILE A 647 -15.23 13.79 36.74
CA ILE A 647 -14.03 13.17 37.30
C ILE A 647 -12.91 13.33 36.28
N SER A 648 -11.79 13.92 36.68
CA SER A 648 -10.58 13.91 35.86
C SER A 648 -9.59 12.88 36.38
N THR A 649 -9.10 12.04 35.47
CA THR A 649 -7.99 11.09 35.70
C THR A 649 -6.70 11.56 35.04
N ASP A 650 -6.67 12.80 34.51
CA ASP A 650 -5.48 13.41 33.93
C ASP A 650 -4.54 13.90 35.04
N PRO A 651 -3.28 13.40 35.11
CA PRO A 651 -2.29 13.83 36.11
C PRO A 651 -1.96 15.33 36.06
N ALA A 652 -2.29 16.03 34.98
CA ALA A 652 -2.00 17.45 34.81
C ALA A 652 -2.90 18.40 35.62
N HIS A 653 -3.93 17.90 36.33
CA HIS A 653 -4.87 18.72 37.13
C HIS A 653 -5.55 19.84 36.31
N ASN A 654 -5.87 19.55 35.04
CA ASN A 654 -6.41 20.52 34.09
C ASN A 654 -7.82 21.02 34.45
N LEU A 655 -8.56 20.27 35.29
CA LEU A 655 -9.94 20.59 35.66
C LEU A 655 -10.01 21.83 36.55
N SER A 656 -9.08 21.94 37.50
CA SER A 656 -8.95 23.09 38.39
C SER A 656 -8.66 24.39 37.63
N ASP A 657 -7.79 24.32 36.63
CA ASP A 657 -7.46 25.45 35.76
C ASP A 657 -8.63 25.85 34.84
N ALA A 658 -9.39 24.87 34.35
CA ALA A 658 -10.55 25.11 33.49
C ALA A 658 -11.65 25.89 34.22
N PHE A 659 -12.03 25.45 35.43
CA PHE A 659 -13.06 26.14 36.22
C PHE A 659 -12.53 27.36 37.00
N GLY A 660 -11.21 27.47 37.19
CA GLY A 660 -10.62 28.47 38.07
C GLY A 660 -10.88 28.21 39.56
N GLN A 661 -11.16 26.95 39.91
CA GLN A 661 -11.52 26.48 41.25
C GLN A 661 -10.68 25.22 41.54
N LYS A 662 -10.08 25.12 42.74
CA LYS A 662 -9.25 23.97 43.08
C LYS A 662 -10.10 22.76 43.47
N PHE A 663 -9.86 21.63 42.82
CA PHE A 663 -10.48 20.34 43.17
C PHE A 663 -9.47 19.40 43.84
N SER A 664 -10.00 18.36 44.49
CA SER A 664 -9.21 17.31 45.16
C SER A 664 -9.83 15.94 44.86
N LYS A 665 -9.37 14.91 45.57
CA LYS A 665 -9.93 13.56 45.54
C LYS A 665 -11.35 13.46 46.12
N ASP A 666 -11.88 14.52 46.70
CA ASP A 666 -13.24 14.57 47.24
C ASP A 666 -14.15 15.38 46.30
N ALA A 667 -15.33 14.83 45.98
CA ALA A 667 -16.32 15.48 45.14
C ALA A 667 -16.73 16.84 45.74
N THR A 668 -16.41 17.92 45.02
CA THR A 668 -16.65 19.30 45.47
C THR A 668 -17.57 19.99 44.48
N LEU A 669 -18.54 20.75 44.98
CA LEU A 669 -19.49 21.49 44.14
C LEU A 669 -18.76 22.55 43.32
N VAL A 670 -19.06 22.63 42.03
CA VAL A 670 -18.51 23.65 41.12
C VAL A 670 -19.21 24.99 41.38
N ASP A 671 -18.44 26.05 41.55
CA ASP A 671 -18.93 27.40 41.79
C ASP A 671 -19.90 27.83 40.67
N GLY A 672 -21.08 28.33 41.05
CA GLY A 672 -22.13 28.72 40.10
C GLY A 672 -23.12 27.62 39.73
N PHE A 673 -22.94 26.39 40.21
CA PHE A 673 -23.87 25.27 40.01
C PHE A 673 -24.36 24.71 41.35
N THR A 674 -25.57 24.15 41.35
CA THR A 674 -26.15 23.51 42.56
C THR A 674 -26.12 21.98 42.50
N ASN A 675 -25.83 21.42 41.32
CA ASN A 675 -25.94 20.00 41.01
C ASN A 675 -24.77 19.46 40.17
N LEU A 676 -23.73 20.26 39.92
CA LEU A 676 -22.50 19.84 39.24
C LEU A 676 -21.37 19.82 40.26
N SER A 677 -20.81 18.64 40.48
CA SER A 677 -19.63 18.43 41.31
C SER A 677 -18.45 17.99 40.45
N ALA A 678 -17.24 18.32 40.89
CA ALA A 678 -16.00 17.92 40.24
C ALA A 678 -15.03 17.32 41.26
N MET A 679 -14.21 16.38 40.78
CA MET A 679 -13.09 15.81 41.53
C MET A 679 -11.94 15.44 40.61
N GLU A 680 -10.73 15.46 41.15
CA GLU A 680 -9.50 15.08 40.47
C GLU A 680 -8.87 13.91 41.20
N ILE A 681 -8.57 12.85 40.46
CA ILE A 681 -8.05 11.62 41.02
C ILE A 681 -6.77 11.25 40.28
N ASP A 682 -5.71 11.03 41.05
CA ASP A 682 -4.48 10.42 40.57
C ASP A 682 -4.47 8.93 41.00
N PRO A 683 -4.70 7.99 40.06
CA PRO A 683 -4.76 6.56 40.36
C PRO A 683 -3.48 6.01 41.02
N SER A 684 -2.32 6.62 40.73
CA SER A 684 -1.04 6.18 41.26
C SER A 684 -0.89 6.52 42.75
N SER A 685 -1.39 7.67 43.17
CA SER A 685 -1.37 8.12 44.57
C SER A 685 -2.26 7.28 45.49
N SER A 686 -3.40 6.80 44.99
CA SER A 686 -4.37 6.01 45.76
C SER A 686 -3.84 4.65 46.19
N ILE A 687 -2.95 4.05 45.40
CA ILE A 687 -2.30 2.76 45.71
C ILE A 687 -1.28 2.93 46.83
N GLN A 688 -0.48 4.00 46.79
CA GLN A 688 0.48 4.29 47.84
C GLN A 688 -0.22 4.55 49.18
N GLU A 689 -1.32 5.32 49.18
CA GLU A 689 -2.16 5.50 50.37
C GLU A 689 -2.74 4.17 50.88
N MET A 690 -3.13 3.24 50.01
CA MET A 690 -3.64 1.92 50.41
C MET A 690 -2.55 1.06 51.05
N ILE A 691 -1.34 1.07 50.50
CA ILE A 691 -0.17 0.36 51.04
C ILE A 691 0.22 0.95 52.40
N ASP A 692 0.31 2.28 52.49
CA ASP A 692 0.69 2.99 53.71
C ASP A 692 -0.34 2.77 54.84
N ASN A 693 -1.64 2.71 54.51
CA ASN A 693 -2.70 2.37 55.47
C ASN A 693 -2.72 0.88 55.87
N SER A 694 -2.11 -0.01 55.08
CA SER A 694 -2.05 -1.45 55.35
C SER A 694 -0.87 -1.85 56.24
N ASP A 695 0.22 -1.07 56.21
CA ASP A 695 1.41 -1.29 57.05
C ASP A 695 1.15 -1.01 58.55
N ASP A 696 0.16 -0.18 58.89
CA ASP A 696 -0.21 0.14 60.28
C ASP A 696 -0.90 -1.04 61.01
N GLN A 697 -1.26 -2.12 60.29
CA GLN A 697 -1.82 -3.37 60.85
C GLN A 697 -0.83 -4.52 60.98
N GLY A 698 0.45 -4.33 60.65
CA GLY A 698 1.54 -5.26 61.02
C GLY A 698 1.41 -6.70 60.52
N SER A 699 0.72 -6.94 59.39
CA SER A 699 0.62 -8.28 58.81
C SER A 699 1.59 -8.44 57.63
N GLY A 700 2.42 -9.49 57.64
CA GLY A 700 3.34 -9.85 56.53
C GLY A 700 2.65 -10.22 55.21
N ILE A 701 1.35 -9.93 55.10
CA ILE A 701 0.54 -10.01 53.89
C ILE A 701 0.82 -8.79 52.99
N SER A 702 1.19 -7.63 53.55
CA SER A 702 1.53 -6.40 52.80
C SER A 702 2.64 -6.62 51.77
N SER A 703 3.74 -7.30 52.17
CA SER A 703 4.86 -7.60 51.25
C SER A 703 4.49 -8.63 50.18
N MET A 704 3.67 -9.63 50.53
CA MET A 704 3.23 -10.66 49.59
C MET A 704 2.23 -10.12 48.56
N MET A 705 1.43 -9.12 48.94
CA MET A 705 0.49 -8.43 48.07
C MET A 705 1.21 -7.43 47.15
N GLN A 706 2.27 -6.76 47.62
CA GLN A 706 3.19 -5.98 46.79
C GLN A 706 3.85 -6.87 45.73
N ASP A 707 4.46 -8.00 46.12
CA ASP A 707 5.12 -8.92 45.18
C ASP A 707 4.15 -9.45 44.11
N LEU A 708 2.88 -9.67 44.47
CA LEU A 708 1.86 -10.14 43.53
C LEU A 708 1.32 -9.02 42.61
N ALA A 709 1.18 -7.80 43.12
CA ALA A 709 0.76 -6.63 42.34
C ALA A 709 1.82 -6.22 41.32
N PHE A 710 3.11 -6.33 41.66
CA PHE A 710 4.22 -6.08 40.72
C PHE A 710 4.48 -7.25 39.74
N ALA A 711 4.02 -8.47 40.05
CA ALA A 711 4.21 -9.63 39.17
C ALA A 711 3.29 -9.65 37.94
N ILE A 712 2.20 -8.89 37.93
CA ILE A 712 1.26 -8.80 36.82
C ILE A 712 1.19 -7.34 36.35
N PRO A 713 1.76 -7.00 35.18
CA PRO A 713 1.70 -5.64 34.64
C PRO A 713 0.25 -5.13 34.56
N GLY A 714 -0.01 -3.96 35.15
CA GLY A 714 -1.31 -3.27 35.12
C GLY A 714 -2.29 -3.64 36.24
N VAL A 715 -1.92 -4.51 37.20
CA VAL A 715 -2.78 -4.84 38.37
C VAL A 715 -2.77 -3.74 39.44
N ASP A 716 -1.67 -3.02 39.57
CA ASP A 716 -1.55 -1.82 40.38
C ASP A 716 -2.52 -0.73 39.90
N GLU A 717 -2.43 -0.33 38.63
CA GLU A 717 -3.30 0.68 37.99
C GLU A 717 -4.79 0.27 38.11
N ALA A 718 -5.07 -1.01 37.92
CA ALA A 718 -6.38 -1.63 38.06
C ALA A 718 -6.98 -1.49 39.47
N MET A 719 -6.21 -1.75 40.51
CA MET A 719 -6.69 -1.69 41.89
C MET A 719 -6.99 -0.26 42.35
N GLY A 720 -6.14 0.72 41.99
CA GLY A 720 -6.42 2.13 42.26
C GLY A 720 -7.75 2.55 41.65
N PHE A 721 -8.03 2.09 40.44
CA PHE A 721 -9.28 2.38 39.75
C PHE A 721 -10.52 1.71 40.38
N ALA A 722 -10.41 0.47 40.85
CA ALA A 722 -11.50 -0.22 41.54
C ALA A 722 -12.01 0.56 42.76
N GLU A 723 -11.10 1.18 43.52
CA GLU A 723 -11.46 1.99 44.69
C GLU A 723 -12.16 3.29 44.28
N VAL A 724 -11.72 3.91 43.18
CA VAL A 724 -12.41 5.07 42.59
C VAL A 724 -13.84 4.71 42.20
N MET A 725 -14.06 3.60 41.50
CA MET A 725 -15.41 3.16 41.10
C MET A 725 -16.31 2.89 42.30
N LYS A 726 -15.76 2.28 43.36
CA LYS A 726 -16.49 2.02 44.60
C LYS A 726 -16.89 3.32 45.31
N GLN A 727 -15.96 4.28 45.40
CA GLN A 727 -16.23 5.58 46.00
C GLN A 727 -17.30 6.33 45.20
N VAL A 728 -17.19 6.33 43.87
CA VAL A 728 -18.13 7.01 42.96
C VAL A 728 -19.52 6.39 42.99
N LYS A 729 -19.65 5.05 42.98
CA LYS A 729 -20.95 4.37 43.11
C LYS A 729 -21.67 4.73 44.41
N SER A 730 -20.92 4.94 45.50
CA SER A 730 -21.52 5.30 46.79
C SER A 730 -22.12 6.71 46.84
N MET A 731 -21.80 7.57 45.87
CA MET A 731 -22.25 8.96 45.83
C MET A 731 -23.58 9.18 45.10
N GLU A 732 -24.15 8.16 44.45
CA GLU A 732 -25.50 8.18 43.82
C GLU A 732 -25.75 9.35 42.84
N TYR A 733 -24.75 9.73 42.04
CA TYR A 733 -24.92 10.72 40.96
C TYR A 733 -25.72 10.14 39.78
N SER A 734 -26.52 10.96 39.10
CA SER A 734 -27.36 10.51 37.98
C SER A 734 -26.58 10.26 36.68
N VAL A 735 -25.48 10.99 36.48
CA VAL A 735 -24.53 10.77 35.39
C VAL A 735 -23.14 11.21 35.82
N ILE A 736 -22.13 10.46 35.38
CA ILE A 736 -20.73 10.71 35.68
C ILE A 736 -19.97 10.85 34.36
N ILE A 737 -19.22 11.95 34.24
CA ILE A 737 -18.37 12.24 33.10
C ILE A 737 -16.92 11.97 33.51
N PHE A 738 -16.21 11.18 32.71
CA PHE A 738 -14.78 10.94 32.88
C PHE A 738 -13.97 11.75 31.87
N ASP A 739 -13.23 12.73 32.36
CA ASP A 739 -12.17 13.40 31.61
C ASP A 739 -10.91 12.53 31.66
N THR A 740 -10.65 11.81 30.57
CA THR A 740 -9.65 10.76 30.54
C THR A 740 -8.24 11.28 30.24
N ALA A 741 -7.23 10.54 30.70
CA ALA A 741 -5.83 10.75 30.32
C ALA A 741 -5.63 10.63 28.78
N PRO A 742 -4.43 10.92 28.23
CA PRO A 742 -4.17 10.70 26.81
C PRO A 742 -4.40 9.23 26.40
N THR A 743 -4.91 9.02 25.18
CA THR A 743 -5.29 7.74 24.52
C THR A 743 -4.68 6.46 25.09
N GLY A 744 -3.35 6.34 25.12
CA GLY A 744 -2.67 5.10 25.50
C GLY A 744 -2.88 4.64 26.96
N HIS A 745 -3.23 5.55 27.88
CA HIS A 745 -3.51 5.21 29.29
C HIS A 745 -5.01 5.00 29.54
N THR A 746 -5.87 5.68 28.78
CA THR A 746 -7.34 5.56 28.89
C THR A 746 -7.88 4.20 28.44
N LEU A 747 -7.26 3.59 27.44
CA LEU A 747 -7.70 2.26 26.97
C LEU A 747 -7.28 1.15 27.95
N ARG A 748 -6.24 1.38 28.78
CA ARG A 748 -5.93 0.52 29.94
C ARG A 748 -7.00 0.62 31.03
N PHE A 749 -7.54 1.82 31.25
CA PHE A 749 -8.64 2.05 32.19
C PHE A 749 -9.90 1.25 31.81
N LEU A 750 -10.21 1.11 30.52
CA LEU A 750 -11.39 0.37 30.04
C LEU A 750 -11.18 -1.16 29.97
N SER A 751 -9.93 -1.62 29.83
CA SER A 751 -9.58 -3.05 29.84
C SER A 751 -9.38 -3.64 31.25
N PHE A 752 -9.41 -2.79 32.28
CA PHE A 752 -9.26 -3.14 33.69
C PHE A 752 -10.05 -4.39 34.14
N PRO A 753 -11.37 -4.52 33.85
CA PRO A 753 -12.14 -5.65 34.35
C PRO A 753 -11.59 -7.00 33.88
N SER A 754 -11.11 -7.04 32.63
CA SER A 754 -10.55 -8.26 32.04
C SER A 754 -9.18 -8.63 32.62
N VAL A 755 -8.36 -7.63 32.97
CA VAL A 755 -7.04 -7.82 33.59
C VAL A 755 -7.22 -8.34 35.02
N LEU A 756 -8.13 -7.73 35.78
CA LEU A 756 -8.37 -8.11 37.16
C LEU A 756 -9.09 -9.46 37.27
N GLU A 757 -10.01 -9.80 36.34
CA GLU A 757 -10.60 -11.15 36.28
C GLU A 757 -9.53 -12.22 36.05
N LYS A 758 -8.59 -11.99 35.13
CA LYS A 758 -7.46 -12.91 34.88
C LYS A 758 -6.54 -13.04 36.10
N ALA A 759 -6.28 -11.94 36.80
CA ALA A 759 -5.49 -11.94 38.03
C ALA A 759 -6.20 -12.71 39.16
N LEU A 760 -7.48 -12.45 39.40
CA LEU A 760 -8.30 -13.16 40.39
C LEU A 760 -8.41 -14.65 40.05
N ALA A 761 -8.56 -15.01 38.76
CA ALA A 761 -8.58 -16.41 38.33
C ALA A 761 -7.24 -17.12 38.62
N LYS A 762 -6.10 -16.46 38.36
CA LYS A 762 -4.77 -17.00 38.71
C LYS A 762 -4.59 -17.13 40.22
N VAL A 763 -5.04 -16.15 41.00
CA VAL A 763 -5.00 -16.20 42.47
C VAL A 763 -5.85 -17.35 42.99
N SER A 764 -7.07 -17.53 42.48
CA SER A 764 -7.96 -18.64 42.84
C SER A 764 -7.36 -20.01 42.50
N GLN A 765 -6.70 -20.14 41.35
CA GLN A 765 -5.99 -21.37 40.96
C GLN A 765 -4.77 -21.65 41.85
N LEU A 766 -4.01 -20.61 42.22
CA LEU A 766 -2.88 -20.71 43.13
C LEU A 766 -3.34 -21.07 44.54
N SER A 767 -4.36 -20.39 45.07
CA SER A 767 -4.92 -20.67 46.40
C SER A 767 -5.53 -22.07 46.48
N GLY A 768 -6.13 -22.58 45.40
CA GLY A 768 -6.60 -23.97 45.32
C GLY A 768 -5.47 -25.00 45.43
N ARG A 769 -4.27 -24.69 44.92
CA ARG A 769 -3.07 -25.55 45.02
C ARG A 769 -2.34 -25.42 46.35
N PHE A 770 -2.31 -24.22 46.94
CA PHE A 770 -1.59 -23.93 48.18
C PHE A 770 -2.46 -23.97 49.44
N GLY A 771 -3.78 -24.10 49.30
CA GLY A 771 -4.75 -24.12 50.42
C GLY A 771 -4.40 -25.12 51.53
N PRO A 772 -4.09 -26.40 51.23
CA PRO A 772 -3.73 -27.38 52.26
C PRO A 772 -2.44 -27.04 53.01
N MET A 773 -1.46 -26.44 52.33
CA MET A 773 -0.17 -26.04 52.90
C MET A 773 -0.31 -24.76 53.74
N MET A 774 -1.14 -23.81 53.28
CA MET A 774 -1.38 -22.54 53.96
C MET A 774 -2.20 -22.72 55.25
N GLN A 775 -3.16 -23.64 55.26
CA GLN A 775 -3.94 -24.01 56.45
C GLN A 775 -3.07 -24.73 57.51
N GLN A 776 -2.10 -25.53 57.07
CA GLN A 776 -1.11 -26.17 57.93
C GLN A 776 -0.09 -25.17 58.51
N MET A 777 0.30 -24.16 57.73
CA MET A 777 1.26 -23.13 58.14
C MET A 777 0.64 -22.06 59.05
N SER A 778 -0.61 -21.65 58.79
CA SER A 778 -1.40 -20.74 59.65
C SER A 778 -1.59 -21.31 61.06
N GLY A 779 -1.90 -22.61 61.16
CA GLY A 779 -2.02 -23.31 62.46
C GLY A 779 -0.70 -23.40 63.24
N MET A 780 0.45 -23.28 62.58
CA MET A 780 1.78 -23.37 63.22
C MET A 780 2.39 -22.00 63.57
N MET A 781 2.07 -20.95 62.81
CA MET A 781 2.55 -19.58 63.05
C MET A 781 1.61 -18.70 63.87
N GLY A 782 0.41 -19.18 64.24
CA GLY A 782 -0.55 -18.41 65.03
C GLY A 782 -1.08 -17.17 64.30
N MET A 783 -1.02 -17.17 62.96
CA MET A 783 -1.44 -16.03 62.14
C MET A 783 -2.96 -16.00 62.09
N GLN A 784 -3.54 -15.08 62.86
CA GLN A 784 -4.98 -14.92 63.07
C GLN A 784 -5.61 -14.14 61.91
N GLY A 785 -5.63 -14.73 60.72
CA GLY A 785 -6.38 -14.23 59.57
C GLY A 785 -7.24 -15.36 59.01
N ASN A 786 -8.57 -15.20 59.05
CA ASN A 786 -9.47 -16.24 58.54
C ASN A 786 -9.37 -16.26 57.00
N PRO A 787 -8.95 -17.35 56.35
CA PRO A 787 -8.85 -17.42 54.90
C PRO A 787 -10.16 -17.07 54.19
N GLU A 788 -11.29 -17.41 54.82
CA GLU A 788 -12.65 -17.11 54.36
C GLU A 788 -12.94 -15.59 54.24
N ASP A 789 -12.37 -14.75 55.12
CA ASP A 789 -12.56 -13.29 55.07
C ASP A 789 -11.79 -12.66 53.90
N MET A 790 -10.61 -13.19 53.55
CA MET A 790 -9.87 -12.73 52.37
C MET A 790 -10.56 -13.13 51.07
N PHE A 791 -11.06 -14.37 50.99
CA PHE A 791 -11.83 -14.82 49.83
C PHE A 791 -13.14 -14.06 49.67
N GLY A 792 -13.87 -13.79 50.76
CA GLY A 792 -15.10 -12.99 50.72
C GLY A 792 -14.88 -11.56 50.21
N LYS A 793 -13.77 -10.92 50.60
CA LYS A 793 -13.38 -9.59 50.07
C LYS A 793 -13.01 -9.63 48.59
N LEU A 794 -12.26 -10.65 48.15
CA LEU A 794 -11.90 -10.81 46.74
C LEU A 794 -13.11 -11.11 45.85
N GLU A 795 -14.06 -11.90 46.33
CA GLU A 795 -15.30 -12.20 45.60
C GLU A 795 -16.21 -10.96 45.52
N GLY A 796 -16.33 -10.19 46.61
CA GLY A 796 -17.06 -8.91 46.61
C GLY A 796 -16.46 -7.89 45.63
N MET A 797 -15.12 -7.85 45.50
CA MET A 797 -14.47 -7.04 44.46
C MET A 797 -14.83 -7.54 43.06
N ARG A 798 -14.79 -8.86 42.83
CA ARG A 798 -15.14 -9.48 41.54
C ARG A 798 -16.56 -9.12 41.09
N GLU A 799 -17.53 -9.17 42.00
CA GLU A 799 -18.93 -8.83 41.69
C GLU A 799 -19.06 -7.38 41.24
N ILE A 800 -18.47 -6.43 41.98
CA ILE A 800 -18.49 -5.00 41.63
C ILE A 800 -17.87 -4.76 40.25
N ILE A 801 -16.72 -5.41 39.97
CA ILE A 801 -16.01 -5.26 38.70
C ILE A 801 -16.84 -5.80 37.54
N THR A 802 -17.46 -6.97 37.71
CA THR A 802 -18.29 -7.60 36.69
C THR A 802 -19.51 -6.73 36.39
N GLU A 803 -20.13 -6.16 37.44
CA GLU A 803 -21.25 -5.26 37.31
C GLU A 803 -20.87 -3.98 36.54
N VAL A 804 -19.74 -3.34 36.88
CA VAL A 804 -19.25 -2.14 36.17
C VAL A 804 -18.92 -2.45 34.71
N ASN A 805 -18.26 -3.58 34.44
CA ASN A 805 -17.93 -4.00 33.08
C ASN A 805 -19.18 -4.21 32.22
N ASN A 806 -20.23 -4.82 32.79
CA ASN A 806 -21.50 -5.01 32.11
C ASN A 806 -22.19 -3.67 31.82
N GLN A 807 -22.08 -2.69 32.73
CA GLN A 807 -22.61 -1.35 32.49
C GLN A 807 -21.82 -0.60 31.40
N PHE A 808 -20.49 -0.79 31.32
CA PHE A 808 -19.66 -0.15 30.28
C PHE A 808 -19.94 -0.67 28.87
N LYS A 809 -20.41 -1.91 28.76
CA LYS A 809 -20.80 -2.53 27.48
C LYS A 809 -22.26 -2.29 27.10
N ASP A 810 -23.01 -1.64 27.96
CA ASP A 810 -24.43 -1.33 27.76
C ASP A 810 -24.54 0.06 27.13
N ALA A 811 -24.82 0.12 25.83
CA ALA A 811 -24.91 1.36 25.05
C ALA A 811 -26.03 2.31 25.56
N ASP A 812 -27.02 1.79 26.29
CA ASP A 812 -28.05 2.63 26.91
C ASP A 812 -27.53 3.36 28.15
N LYS A 813 -26.43 2.91 28.75
CA LYS A 813 -25.87 3.44 30.01
C LYS A 813 -24.51 4.09 29.84
N THR A 814 -23.71 3.63 28.89
CA THR A 814 -22.33 4.09 28.70
C THR A 814 -22.09 4.46 27.25
N THR A 815 -21.51 5.64 27.03
CA THR A 815 -21.03 6.05 25.72
C THR A 815 -19.67 6.73 25.84
N PHE A 816 -18.92 6.76 24.74
CA PHE A 816 -17.64 7.43 24.62
C PHE A 816 -17.72 8.56 23.59
N VAL A 817 -17.24 9.75 23.96
CA VAL A 817 -17.13 10.92 23.10
C VAL A 817 -15.65 11.14 22.75
N CYS A 818 -15.32 10.93 21.48
CA CYS A 818 -13.98 11.14 20.96
C CYS A 818 -13.74 12.62 20.68
N VAL A 819 -12.57 13.15 21.05
CA VAL A 819 -12.16 14.53 20.79
C VAL A 819 -10.87 14.54 19.98
N CYS A 820 -10.87 15.25 18.86
CA CYS A 820 -9.74 15.35 17.97
C CYS A 820 -9.59 16.77 17.41
N ILE A 821 -8.50 17.00 16.68
CA ILE A 821 -8.33 18.18 15.82
C ILE A 821 -8.21 17.72 14.36
N SER A 822 -8.49 18.61 13.42
CA SER A 822 -8.47 18.27 11.99
C SER A 822 -7.04 18.25 11.42
N GLU A 823 -6.27 17.23 11.82
CA GLU A 823 -4.89 16.97 11.42
C GLU A 823 -4.64 15.45 11.33
N PHE A 824 -3.81 15.01 10.38
CA PHE A 824 -3.51 13.60 10.12
C PHE A 824 -3.22 12.77 11.39
N LEU A 825 -2.23 13.19 12.19
CA LEU A 825 -1.79 12.42 13.36
C LEU A 825 -2.82 12.44 14.51
N SER A 826 -3.78 13.38 14.50
CA SER A 826 -4.89 13.36 15.45
C SER A 826 -6.00 12.43 14.96
N LEU A 827 -6.27 12.42 13.64
CA LEU A 827 -7.24 11.53 13.02
C LEU A 827 -6.83 10.06 13.18
N TYR A 828 -5.59 9.73 12.83
CA TYR A 828 -5.03 8.38 12.96
C TYR A 828 -5.14 7.82 14.39
N GLU A 829 -4.79 8.62 15.40
CA GLU A 829 -4.92 8.21 16.81
C GLU A 829 -6.37 8.08 17.27
N THR A 830 -7.28 8.86 16.68
CA THR A 830 -8.73 8.76 16.98
C THR A 830 -9.30 7.48 16.35
N GLU A 831 -8.92 7.16 15.12
CA GLU A 831 -9.33 5.92 14.45
C GLU A 831 -8.86 4.69 15.25
N ARG A 832 -7.59 4.66 15.65
CA ARG A 832 -7.05 3.60 16.49
C ARG A 832 -7.83 3.47 17.81
N MET A 833 -8.15 4.59 18.45
CA MET A 833 -8.94 4.58 19.69
C MET A 833 -10.34 4.02 19.47
N ILE A 834 -11.03 4.40 18.38
CA ILE A 834 -12.35 3.87 18.03
C ILE A 834 -12.27 2.36 17.80
N GLN A 835 -11.28 1.87 17.04
CA GLN A 835 -11.06 0.43 16.83
C GLN A 835 -10.85 -0.32 18.16
N GLU A 836 -10.06 0.23 19.08
CA GLU A 836 -9.83 -0.35 20.40
C GLU A 836 -11.12 -0.34 21.26
N LEU A 837 -11.91 0.74 21.26
CA LEU A 837 -13.22 0.81 21.93
C LEU A 837 -14.20 -0.25 21.41
N THR A 838 -14.28 -0.41 20.08
CA THR A 838 -15.11 -1.44 19.44
C THR A 838 -14.68 -2.84 19.88
N SER A 839 -13.37 -3.09 20.00
CA SER A 839 -12.84 -4.38 20.49
C SER A 839 -13.23 -4.67 21.95
N TYR A 840 -13.48 -3.63 22.75
CA TYR A 840 -13.97 -3.75 24.12
C TYR A 840 -15.50 -3.75 24.24
N HIS A 841 -16.21 -3.61 23.12
CA HIS A 841 -17.66 -3.48 23.06
C HIS A 841 -18.19 -2.28 23.85
N ILE A 842 -17.48 -1.15 23.77
CA ILE A 842 -17.92 0.11 24.37
C ILE A 842 -18.49 0.98 23.25
N ASP A 843 -19.70 1.50 23.48
CA ASP A 843 -20.39 2.36 22.52
C ASP A 843 -19.63 3.67 22.29
N THR A 844 -19.51 4.05 21.02
CA THR A 844 -18.98 5.35 20.58
C THR A 844 -19.62 5.72 19.25
N HIS A 845 -20.30 6.87 19.23
CA HIS A 845 -21.01 7.37 18.05
C HIS A 845 -20.96 8.91 17.98
N ASN A 846 -20.01 9.53 18.70
CA ASN A 846 -19.84 10.99 18.79
C ASN A 846 -18.36 11.39 18.65
N ILE A 847 -18.06 12.32 17.73
CA ILE A 847 -16.73 12.93 17.58
C ILE A 847 -16.85 14.45 17.66
N VAL A 848 -16.02 15.05 18.50
CA VAL A 848 -15.85 16.51 18.60
C VAL A 848 -14.54 16.90 17.92
N VAL A 849 -14.64 17.65 16.82
CA VAL A 849 -13.49 18.21 16.10
C VAL A 849 -13.26 19.64 16.57
N ASN A 850 -12.20 19.83 17.34
CA ASN A 850 -11.87 21.10 17.98
C ASN A 850 -10.84 21.92 17.19
N GLN A 851 -10.67 23.19 17.59
CA GLN A 851 -9.66 24.11 17.04
C GLN A 851 -9.80 24.36 15.52
N LEU A 852 -11.02 24.27 14.98
CA LEU A 852 -11.27 24.57 13.57
C LEU A 852 -11.17 26.09 13.33
N LEU A 853 -10.38 26.48 12.33
CA LEU A 853 -10.29 27.85 11.91
C LEU A 853 -11.43 28.17 10.95
N PHE A 854 -12.26 29.15 11.27
CA PHE A 854 -13.24 29.71 10.33
C PHE A 854 -12.83 31.13 9.96
N PRO A 855 -11.88 31.32 9.02
CA PRO A 855 -11.43 32.66 8.64
C PRO A 855 -12.60 33.46 8.04
N LYS A 856 -12.80 34.70 8.53
CA LYS A 856 -13.77 35.63 7.93
C LYS A 856 -13.45 35.84 6.44
N LYS A 857 -14.47 36.05 5.61
CA LYS A 857 -14.33 36.28 4.16
C LYS A 857 -13.32 37.39 3.82
N ASP A 858 -13.24 38.42 4.66
CA ASP A 858 -12.32 39.56 4.47
C ASP A 858 -10.95 39.38 5.15
N SER A 859 -10.65 38.20 5.69
CA SER A 859 -9.38 37.92 6.36
C SER A 859 -8.24 37.72 5.36
N ASN A 860 -7.25 38.61 5.41
CA ASN A 860 -6.06 38.57 4.55
C ASN A 860 -4.91 37.70 5.10
N CYS A 861 -5.13 36.93 6.19
CA CYS A 861 -4.08 36.10 6.76
C CYS A 861 -3.85 34.83 5.92
N GLU A 862 -2.76 34.82 5.15
CA GLU A 862 -2.35 33.67 4.33
C GLU A 862 -2.21 32.38 5.15
N GLN A 863 -1.55 32.45 6.30
CA GLN A 863 -1.33 31.28 7.16
C GLN A 863 -2.64 30.66 7.65
N CYS A 864 -3.64 31.49 8.02
CA CYS A 864 -4.95 31.00 8.43
C CYS A 864 -5.71 30.35 7.27
N ARG A 865 -5.63 30.90 6.05
CA ARG A 865 -6.28 30.32 4.87
C ARG A 865 -5.68 28.97 4.49
N VAL A 866 -4.34 28.88 4.47
CA VAL A 866 -3.64 27.61 4.20
C VAL A 866 -3.97 26.57 5.28
N ARG A 867 -3.95 26.97 6.55
CA ARG A 867 -4.30 26.07 7.65
C ARG A 867 -5.75 25.59 7.59
N HIS A 868 -6.69 26.48 7.27
CA HIS A 868 -8.09 26.12 7.05
C HIS A 868 -8.25 25.14 5.88
N ALA A 869 -7.57 25.35 4.76
CA ALA A 869 -7.62 24.42 3.62
C ALA A 869 -7.12 23.01 4.00
N MET A 870 -6.05 22.92 4.80
CA MET A 870 -5.58 21.64 5.35
C MET A 870 -6.59 21.01 6.31
N GLN A 871 -7.17 21.80 7.22
CA GLN A 871 -8.20 21.34 8.15
C GLN A 871 -9.47 20.88 7.41
N LYS A 872 -9.85 21.53 6.32
CA LYS A 872 -10.98 21.13 5.49
C LYS A 872 -10.76 19.75 4.87
N LYS A 873 -9.58 19.52 4.27
CA LYS A 873 -9.21 18.20 3.73
C LYS A 873 -9.40 17.07 4.75
N TYR A 874 -8.89 17.23 5.96
CA TYR A 874 -9.02 16.19 7.00
C TYR A 874 -10.42 16.12 7.61
N LEU A 875 -11.16 17.22 7.62
CA LEU A 875 -12.54 17.24 8.09
C LEU A 875 -13.46 16.50 7.10
N ASP A 876 -13.24 16.66 5.81
CA ASP A 876 -13.93 15.90 4.75
C ASP A 876 -13.64 14.39 4.92
N GLN A 877 -12.40 14.01 5.21
CA GLN A 877 -12.05 12.62 5.54
C GLN A 877 -12.76 12.08 6.79
N ILE A 878 -12.95 12.92 7.83
CA ILE A 878 -13.71 12.52 9.03
C ILE A 878 -15.16 12.23 8.66
N TYR A 879 -15.80 13.09 7.86
CA TYR A 879 -17.17 12.87 7.39
C TYR A 879 -17.30 11.61 6.54
N ASP A 880 -16.27 11.29 5.74
CA ASP A 880 -16.27 10.11 4.89
C ASP A 880 -16.08 8.80 5.66
N LEU A 881 -15.29 8.83 6.74
CA LEU A 881 -14.97 7.65 7.54
C LEU A 881 -16.04 7.32 8.58
N TYR A 882 -16.77 8.33 9.04
CA TYR A 882 -17.67 8.24 10.19
C TYR A 882 -19.06 8.80 9.85
N ASP A 883 -19.69 8.25 8.81
CA ASP A 883 -21.04 8.61 8.37
C ASP A 883 -22.13 8.21 9.40
N ASP A 884 -21.78 7.30 10.31
CA ASP A 884 -22.55 6.81 11.44
C ASP A 884 -22.28 7.55 12.76
N PHE A 885 -21.49 8.63 12.75
CA PHE A 885 -21.19 9.44 13.95
C PHE A 885 -21.77 10.85 13.89
N HIS A 886 -22.14 11.36 15.07
CA HIS A 886 -22.40 12.79 15.26
C HIS A 886 -21.08 13.57 15.28
N ILE A 887 -20.76 14.27 14.19
CA ILE A 887 -19.53 15.07 14.05
C ILE A 887 -19.78 16.53 14.48
N THR A 888 -19.44 16.85 15.73
CA THR A 888 -19.56 18.21 16.28
C THR A 888 -18.33 19.05 15.96
N ARG A 889 -18.53 20.20 15.31
CA ARG A 889 -17.46 21.11 14.88
C ARG A 889 -17.33 22.29 15.84
N LEU A 890 -16.16 22.45 16.47
CA LEU A 890 -15.89 23.55 17.40
C LEU A 890 -14.81 24.51 16.87
N PRO A 891 -15.08 25.83 16.88
CA PRO A 891 -14.15 26.83 16.39
C PRO A 891 -12.97 27.02 17.34
N LEU A 892 -11.80 27.37 16.80
CA LEU A 892 -10.72 27.95 17.58
C LEU A 892 -11.11 29.35 18.06
N LEU A 893 -11.23 29.55 19.36
CA LEU A 893 -11.47 30.86 19.96
C LEU A 893 -10.17 31.66 20.11
N THR A 894 -10.29 32.99 20.09
CA THR A 894 -9.13 33.91 20.21
C THR A 894 -8.56 34.02 21.63
N ASN A 895 -9.32 33.59 22.63
CA ASN A 895 -8.95 33.65 24.04
C ASN A 895 -9.05 32.25 24.67
N GLU A 896 -8.22 31.99 25.67
CA GLU A 896 -8.34 30.78 26.48
C GLU A 896 -9.71 30.71 27.18
N ILE A 897 -10.27 29.50 27.20
CA ILE A 897 -11.53 29.16 27.86
C ILE A 897 -11.20 28.73 29.28
N ARG A 898 -11.25 29.69 30.20
CA ARG A 898 -11.05 29.49 31.64
C ARG A 898 -12.10 30.26 32.41
N GLY A 899 -12.59 29.66 33.49
CA GLY A 899 -13.67 30.19 34.31
C GLY A 899 -15.05 29.81 33.78
N VAL A 900 -16.01 29.70 34.70
CA VAL A 900 -17.41 29.36 34.41
C VAL A 900 -18.05 30.35 33.43
N ASP A 901 -17.67 31.63 33.51
CA ASP A 901 -18.12 32.71 32.65
C ASP A 901 -17.78 32.49 31.17
N LYS A 902 -16.70 31.77 30.86
CA LYS A 902 -16.31 31.40 29.49
C LYS A 902 -16.71 29.99 29.09
N LEU A 903 -16.70 29.06 30.04
CA LEU A 903 -17.10 27.67 29.79
C LEU A 903 -18.58 27.54 29.45
N VAL A 904 -19.46 28.32 30.09
CA VAL A 904 -20.91 28.29 29.81
C VAL A 904 -21.22 28.72 28.36
N PRO A 905 -20.73 29.86 27.84
CA PRO A 905 -20.93 30.21 26.43
C PRO A 905 -20.31 29.20 25.44
N PHE A 906 -19.12 28.67 25.74
CA PHE A 906 -18.48 27.67 24.88
C PHE A 906 -19.28 26.36 24.83
N SER A 907 -19.90 25.96 25.95
CA SER A 907 -20.69 24.73 26.00
C SER A 907 -21.96 24.79 25.16
N GLU A 908 -22.51 25.97 24.88
CA GLU A 908 -23.65 26.11 23.95
C GLU A 908 -23.29 25.70 22.51
N MET A 909 -22.01 25.77 22.14
CA MET A 909 -21.55 25.35 20.81
C MET A 909 -21.58 23.82 20.62
N LEU A 910 -21.64 23.04 21.71
CA LEU A 910 -21.80 21.59 21.63
C LEU A 910 -23.22 21.16 21.21
N VAL A 911 -24.22 22.00 21.43
CA VAL A 911 -25.65 21.67 21.25
C VAL A 911 -26.32 22.47 20.15
N ASN A 912 -25.73 23.57 19.73
CA ASN A 912 -26.35 24.47 18.76
C ASN A 912 -25.70 24.35 17.37
N SER A 913 -26.45 23.82 16.41
CA SER A 913 -26.04 23.69 15.01
C SER A 913 -25.84 25.04 14.29
N ALA A 914 -26.25 26.17 14.86
CA ALA A 914 -26.04 27.49 14.26
C ALA A 914 -24.56 27.90 14.13
N TYR A 915 -23.68 27.35 14.99
CA TYR A 915 -22.22 27.52 14.89
C TYR A 915 -21.57 26.56 13.88
N VAL A 916 -22.38 25.64 13.34
CA VAL A 916 -21.97 24.51 12.50
C VAL A 916 -22.26 24.82 11.02
N ASP A 917 -23.19 25.72 10.71
CA ASP A 917 -23.50 26.14 9.34
C ASP A 917 -22.61 27.33 8.90
N GLU A 918 -21.74 27.16 7.90
CA GLU A 918 -20.96 28.25 7.28
C GLU A 918 -21.86 29.40 6.78
N LYS A 919 -23.14 29.11 6.50
CA LYS A 919 -24.15 30.08 6.05
C LYS A 919 -24.87 30.81 7.20
N LYS A 920 -24.81 30.33 8.45
CA LYS A 920 -25.50 30.96 9.61
C LYS A 920 -24.56 31.61 10.62
N ALA A 921 -23.27 31.24 10.62
CA ALA A 921 -22.24 31.91 11.42
C ALA A 921 -22.05 33.40 11.07
N GLU A 922 -22.62 33.88 9.96
CA GLU A 922 -22.63 35.29 9.56
C GLU A 922 -23.49 36.20 10.47
N GLY A 923 -24.35 35.63 11.33
CA GLY A 923 -25.31 36.40 12.14
C GLY A 923 -25.02 36.54 13.63
N ILE A 924 -23.96 35.94 14.16
CA ILE A 924 -23.65 36.01 15.60
C ILE A 924 -22.70 37.17 15.85
N GLU A 925 -23.23 38.39 15.71
CA GLU A 925 -22.61 39.59 16.24
C GLU A 925 -22.63 39.56 17.77
N ASP A 926 -21.59 40.15 18.37
CA ASP A 926 -21.49 40.51 19.79
C ASP A 926 -22.77 41.20 20.29
N THR A 927 -23.76 40.42 20.72
CA THR A 927 -24.87 40.93 21.53
C THR A 927 -24.46 40.88 22.99
N LYS A 928 -23.49 41.74 23.35
CA LYS A 928 -23.35 42.34 24.69
C LYS A 928 -22.41 43.54 24.61
N GLY A 929 -22.94 44.60 24.03
CA GLY A 929 -22.32 45.92 23.97
C GLY A 929 -23.35 47.01 23.70
N ASP A 930 -24.51 46.98 24.38
CA ASP A 930 -25.33 48.16 24.72
C ASP A 930 -26.63 47.73 25.45
N GLN A 931 -26.54 47.61 26.78
CA GLN A 931 -27.46 48.14 27.83
C GLN A 931 -27.17 47.52 29.19
#